data_AF-A0A7C1PEY6-F1
#
_entry.id   AF-A0A7C1PEY6-F1
#
_cell.length_a   1.000
_cell.length_b   1.000
_cell.length_c   1.000
_cell.angle_alpha   90.00
_cell.angle_beta   90.00
_cell.angle_gamma   90.00
#
_symmetry.space_group_name_H-M   'P 1'
#
loop_
_entity.id
_entity.type
_entity.pdbx_description
1 polymer ?
#
loop_
_entity_poly.entity_id
_entity_poly.type
_entity_poly.pdbx_seq_one_letter_code
_entity_poly.pdbx_strand_id
1 'polypeptide(L)'
;MNRCFLTKVWPVRWIPLLLAFGSCWLLSTLRAQPPGPESGESAGTPDPYGRGAAMIAEYFRNQVRQIQQKCLSDLTTRQEWEKRRLQLRQQFLDMMGLWPLPEKTPLLPVITGRIEADLYIVEKLHFQSLPGLYVTANLYLPKRPASGNPLEKYPAILYLCGHGNVVQDGISYGSKVYYQYHPAWFAAHGYVCLVIDTLQLGEIQGLHHGTYREKMWWWQARGYTPAGVELWNGMRALDYLESRPEVDHRRIGITGRSGGGAYSWWLAAADERVACAVPVAGIADLQAQVCEGAVPRLATGVIAGHCDCMFFINTYRWDFAQVAALVAPRPLLLGNSDNDDIFPVAGYRRLAEKVRKVYALYNAEEKFQLLETRGPHKDTPELRIGINRWMQRWLRNDTTTMVQDDLPPPLPPQKLKVFDQLPQQRRNEKIHESFVPVAENTLPDKPEATAAWWQQKRPQWLKQLQEQVFAGWPTQPGPLDAELVADVRHDGLRLRAMDFTPEPAIRLRLFVLTAAEGPPPQEVILSVLDEAGWHRWCASLGPEYAAVLQVRPKFRRDDKLYQQNRAVVLQQKVAFAAIAPRGIGVTRWAEAGSVTDTQIRRRFALLGQTVDGQRVWDVRRALAALQSLEDCRKARLTLQGERTAAGLALYAALFEPAVSSLDLWYLPPSHREEPIFLNVLRVLDVPQALALLAPRPIVLHLAQASDQDHWRWTLQWQKAMGQSFLRVKVVGE
;
A
#
# COMPACT_ATOMS: atom_id res chain seq x y z
N MET A 1 -14.27 60.16 35.53
CA MET A 1 -15.03 61.34 35.06
C MET A 1 -15.51 61.05 33.64
N ASN A 2 -16.83 61.14 33.44
CA ASN A 2 -17.64 61.45 32.24
C ASN A 2 -17.19 60.85 30.87
N ARG A 3 -17.90 59.89 30.25
CA ARG A 3 -19.30 59.90 29.69
C ARG A 3 -19.45 60.93 28.55
N CYS A 4 -19.97 60.63 27.34
CA CYS A 4 -21.26 60.02 26.94
C CYS A 4 -21.22 59.62 25.43
N PHE A 5 -22.17 58.91 24.77
CA PHE A 5 -23.16 57.85 25.12
C PHE A 5 -23.90 57.37 23.83
N LEU A 6 -24.68 56.26 23.96
CA LEU A 6 -25.70 55.68 23.04
C LEU A 6 -25.21 54.65 21.97
N THR A 7 -26.04 53.79 21.35
CA THR A 7 -26.76 52.58 21.88
C THR A 7 -27.36 51.70 20.75
N LYS A 8 -27.86 50.48 21.09
CA LYS A 8 -28.70 49.51 20.30
C LYS A 8 -27.90 48.59 19.35
N VAL A 9 -27.89 47.24 19.42
CA VAL A 9 -28.69 46.19 20.11
C VAL A 9 -30.09 45.92 19.53
N TRP A 10 -30.30 44.79 18.83
CA TRP A 10 -31.04 43.57 19.25
C TRP A 10 -31.04 42.48 18.13
N PRO A 11 -31.20 41.17 18.43
CA PRO A 11 -31.10 40.06 17.47
C PRO A 11 -32.46 39.42 17.08
N VAL A 12 -32.48 38.52 16.09
CA VAL A 12 -33.68 37.72 15.72
C VAL A 12 -33.34 36.22 15.58
N ARG A 13 -34.16 35.39 16.23
CA ARG A 13 -34.19 33.91 16.16
C ARG A 13 -35.06 33.43 14.99
N TRP A 14 -34.86 32.21 14.51
CA TRP A 14 -35.87 31.44 13.79
C TRP A 14 -36.11 30.08 14.47
N ILE A 15 -37.38 29.71 14.61
CA ILE A 15 -37.91 28.46 15.18
C ILE A 15 -38.94 27.93 14.15
N PRO A 16 -39.08 26.62 13.96
CA PRO A 16 -39.82 26.05 12.83
C PRO A 16 -41.34 26.01 13.06
N LEU A 17 -42.10 25.78 11.98
CA LEU A 17 -43.52 25.46 12.05
C LEU A 17 -43.84 24.18 11.26
N LEU A 18 -44.37 23.19 11.98
CA LEU A 18 -45.15 22.07 11.47
C LEU A 18 -46.60 22.52 11.28
N LEU A 19 -47.27 22.04 10.23
CA LEU A 19 -48.71 21.80 10.23
C LEU A 19 -49.03 20.61 9.33
N ALA A 20 -49.96 19.77 9.77
CA ALA A 20 -50.35 18.53 9.10
C ALA A 20 -51.87 18.49 8.90
N PHE A 21 -52.32 17.91 7.78
CA PHE A 21 -53.64 17.33 7.44
C PHE A 21 -53.53 16.94 5.95
N GLY A 22 -54.16 15.90 5.39
CA GLY A 22 -55.02 14.83 5.91
C GLY A 22 -55.29 13.83 4.77
N SER A 23 -55.70 12.60 5.08
CA SER A 23 -55.74 11.46 4.14
C SER A 23 -56.92 11.47 3.16
N CYS A 24 -56.72 11.02 1.91
CA CYS A 24 -57.65 10.11 1.21
C CYS A 24 -57.07 9.49 -0.08
N TRP A 25 -57.51 8.27 -0.39
CA TRP A 25 -57.18 7.50 -1.60
C TRP A 25 -58.17 7.80 -2.74
N LEU A 26 -57.71 7.76 -4.02
CA LEU A 26 -58.32 6.92 -5.07
C LEU A 26 -57.55 6.93 -6.40
N LEU A 27 -57.69 5.80 -7.09
CA LEU A 27 -57.07 5.36 -8.36
C LEU A 27 -57.18 6.33 -9.56
N SER A 28 -56.10 6.39 -10.36
CA SER A 28 -56.22 6.21 -11.82
C SER A 28 -54.89 5.76 -12.43
N THR A 29 -54.92 4.71 -13.25
CA THR A 29 -53.74 4.11 -13.91
C THR A 29 -53.56 4.66 -15.33
N LEU A 30 -52.44 5.32 -15.61
CA LEU A 30 -51.96 5.57 -16.97
C LEU A 30 -50.48 5.18 -17.09
N ARG A 31 -50.21 4.16 -17.89
CA ARG A 31 -48.84 3.73 -18.25
C ARG A 31 -48.27 4.72 -19.27
N ALA A 32 -47.27 5.51 -18.88
CA ALA A 32 -46.35 6.10 -19.84
C ALA A 32 -45.29 5.05 -20.21
N GLN A 33 -45.16 4.71 -21.49
CA GLN A 33 -44.01 3.95 -21.98
C GLN A 33 -42.77 4.85 -21.94
N PRO A 34 -41.58 4.33 -21.56
CA PRO A 34 -40.34 5.05 -21.83
C PRO A 34 -40.10 5.12 -23.35
N PRO A 35 -39.54 6.21 -23.88
CA PRO A 35 -39.16 6.27 -25.29
C PRO A 35 -38.09 5.21 -25.59
N GLY A 36 -38.19 4.58 -26.76
CA GLY A 36 -37.21 3.60 -27.22
C GLY A 36 -35.84 4.24 -27.51
N PRO A 37 -34.77 3.44 -27.57
CA PRO A 37 -33.43 3.97 -27.85
C PRO A 37 -33.35 4.44 -29.30
N GLU A 38 -33.26 5.76 -29.50
CA GLU A 38 -32.77 6.29 -30.77
C GLU A 38 -31.31 5.87 -30.93
N SER A 39 -31.03 5.06 -31.95
CA SER A 39 -29.69 4.59 -32.30
C SER A 39 -28.87 5.70 -32.97
N GLY A 40 -28.61 6.77 -32.22
CA GLY A 40 -27.62 7.79 -32.55
C GLY A 40 -26.28 7.42 -31.95
N GLU A 41 -25.44 6.67 -32.69
CA GLU A 41 -24.02 6.55 -32.36
C GLU A 41 -23.35 7.93 -32.55
N SER A 42 -23.43 8.77 -31.51
CA SER A 42 -22.47 9.87 -31.39
C SER A 42 -21.07 9.25 -31.34
N ALA A 43 -20.25 9.55 -32.34
CA ALA A 43 -18.85 9.16 -32.37
C ALA A 43 -18.15 9.82 -31.17
N GLY A 44 -18.10 9.10 -30.05
CA GLY A 44 -17.66 9.62 -28.77
C GLY A 44 -16.26 10.19 -28.88
N THR A 45 -16.02 11.34 -28.24
CA THR A 45 -14.66 11.88 -28.12
C THR A 45 -13.74 10.79 -27.56
N PRO A 46 -12.63 10.45 -28.23
CA PRO A 46 -11.75 9.38 -27.76
C PRO A 46 -11.32 9.61 -26.32
N ASP A 47 -11.42 8.55 -25.50
CA ASP A 47 -10.99 8.58 -24.10
C ASP A 47 -9.55 9.10 -24.02
N PRO A 48 -9.31 10.28 -23.39
CA PRO A 48 -7.97 10.86 -23.32
C PRO A 48 -6.98 9.99 -22.55
N TYR A 49 -7.46 9.00 -21.78
CA TYR A 49 -6.64 8.10 -20.99
C TYR A 49 -6.45 6.71 -21.59
N GLY A 50 -7.16 6.36 -22.67
CA GLY A 50 -7.23 4.99 -23.19
C GLY A 50 -5.87 4.35 -23.50
N ARG A 51 -4.93 5.15 -24.05
CA ARG A 51 -3.53 4.71 -24.27
C ARG A 51 -2.82 4.38 -22.95
N GLY A 52 -2.87 5.28 -21.97
CA GLY A 52 -2.21 5.09 -20.68
C GLY A 52 -2.82 3.95 -19.87
N ALA A 53 -4.16 3.81 -19.92
CA ALA A 53 -4.90 2.74 -19.28
C ALA A 53 -4.56 1.36 -19.86
N ALA A 54 -4.52 1.22 -21.19
CA ALA A 54 -4.09 -0.02 -21.85
C ALA A 54 -2.62 -0.37 -21.54
N MET A 55 -1.74 0.63 -21.60
CA MET A 55 -0.31 0.49 -21.30
C MET A 55 -0.08 -0.04 -19.87
N ILE A 56 -0.73 0.56 -18.86
CA ILE A 56 -0.54 0.15 -17.46
C ILE A 56 -1.23 -1.19 -17.14
N ALA A 57 -2.33 -1.54 -17.82
CA ALA A 57 -2.98 -2.83 -17.65
C ALA A 57 -2.14 -4.01 -18.19
N GLU A 58 -1.51 -3.86 -19.37
CA GLU A 58 -0.56 -4.85 -19.89
C GLU A 58 0.71 -4.93 -19.02
N TYR A 59 1.21 -3.78 -18.55
CA TYR A 59 2.33 -3.74 -17.62
C TYR A 59 2.07 -4.57 -16.36
N PHE A 60 0.94 -4.36 -15.68
CA PHE A 60 0.57 -5.13 -14.49
C PHE A 60 0.45 -6.63 -14.79
N ARG A 61 -0.20 -7.02 -15.90
CA ARG A 61 -0.29 -8.44 -16.31
C ARG A 61 1.09 -9.09 -16.50
N ASN A 62 2.07 -8.36 -17.05
CA ASN A 62 3.43 -8.88 -17.20
C ASN A 62 4.19 -8.98 -15.86
N GLN A 63 4.09 -7.96 -15.00
CA GLN A 63 4.74 -7.98 -13.67
C GLN A 63 4.19 -9.09 -12.78
N VAL A 64 2.87 -9.30 -12.77
CA VAL A 64 2.23 -10.41 -12.05
C VAL A 64 2.70 -11.76 -12.61
N ARG A 65 2.67 -11.95 -13.93
CA ARG A 65 3.12 -13.21 -14.57
C ARG A 65 4.53 -13.61 -14.13
N GLN A 66 5.47 -12.65 -14.13
CA GLN A 66 6.86 -12.88 -13.69
C GLN A 66 6.96 -13.29 -12.21
N ILE A 67 6.16 -12.68 -11.33
CA ILE A 67 6.11 -13.02 -9.91
C ILE A 67 5.51 -14.42 -9.71
N GLN A 68 4.37 -14.69 -10.36
CA GLN A 68 3.65 -15.96 -10.22
C GLN A 68 4.44 -17.16 -10.74
N GLN A 69 5.27 -16.98 -11.78
CA GLN A 69 6.17 -18.00 -12.33
C GLN A 69 7.31 -18.39 -11.39
N LYS A 70 7.82 -17.45 -10.58
CA LYS A 70 8.90 -17.70 -9.60
C LYS A 70 8.40 -18.26 -8.27
N CYS A 71 7.12 -18.04 -7.95
CA CYS A 71 6.52 -18.44 -6.68
C CYS A 71 6.64 -19.96 -6.44
N LEU A 72 7.46 -20.35 -5.44
CA LEU A 72 7.70 -21.74 -5.02
C LEU A 72 8.25 -22.67 -6.14
N SER A 73 8.73 -22.11 -7.26
CA SER A 73 9.14 -22.92 -8.43
C SER A 73 10.47 -23.65 -8.23
N ASP A 74 11.33 -23.15 -7.33
CA ASP A 74 12.66 -23.68 -7.03
C ASP A 74 12.74 -24.39 -5.67
N LEU A 75 11.60 -24.74 -5.07
CA LEU A 75 11.47 -25.41 -3.78
C LEU A 75 10.84 -26.79 -3.96
N THR A 76 11.56 -27.69 -4.63
CA THR A 76 11.02 -28.99 -5.09
C THR A 76 11.27 -30.14 -4.13
N THR A 77 12.16 -29.97 -3.15
CA THR A 77 12.39 -30.95 -2.08
C THR A 77 12.11 -30.38 -0.68
N ARG A 78 11.80 -31.25 0.27
CA ARG A 78 11.60 -30.89 1.68
C ARG A 78 12.81 -30.16 2.26
N GLN A 79 14.03 -30.60 1.94
CA GLN A 79 15.27 -30.02 2.47
C GLN A 79 15.51 -28.60 1.95
N GLU A 80 15.25 -28.33 0.67
CA GLU A 80 15.34 -26.98 0.09
C GLU A 80 14.30 -26.03 0.70
N TRP A 81 13.07 -26.51 0.84
CA TRP A 81 11.99 -25.78 1.51
C TRP A 81 12.37 -25.44 2.96
N GLU A 82 12.76 -26.43 3.77
CA GLU A 82 13.14 -26.22 5.18
C GLU A 82 14.33 -25.25 5.32
N LYS A 83 15.34 -25.36 4.44
CA LYS A 83 16.51 -24.47 4.41
C LYS A 83 16.12 -23.00 4.14
N ARG A 84 15.13 -22.74 3.28
CA ARG A 84 14.66 -21.38 2.98
C ARG A 84 13.51 -20.90 3.87
N ARG A 85 12.76 -21.79 4.53
CA ARG A 85 11.55 -21.45 5.32
C ARG A 85 11.79 -20.36 6.36
N LEU A 86 12.94 -20.37 7.03
CA LEU A 86 13.32 -19.34 8.00
C LEU A 86 13.54 -17.97 7.35
N GLN A 87 14.26 -17.93 6.23
CA GLN A 87 14.46 -16.70 5.44
C GLN A 87 13.13 -16.17 4.90
N LEU A 88 12.25 -17.06 4.41
CA LEU A 88 10.93 -16.68 3.93
C LEU A 88 10.07 -16.10 5.05
N ARG A 89 10.04 -16.72 6.25
CA ARG A 89 9.34 -16.15 7.41
C ARG A 89 9.88 -14.78 7.81
N GLN A 90 11.20 -14.60 7.77
CA GLN A 90 11.83 -13.30 8.02
C GLN A 90 11.40 -12.24 6.98
N GLN A 91 11.40 -12.59 5.69
CA GLN A 91 10.92 -11.72 4.61
C GLN A 91 9.44 -11.34 4.80
N PHE A 92 8.60 -12.30 5.20
CA PHE A 92 7.19 -12.06 5.49
C PHE A 92 7.00 -11.07 6.64
N LEU A 93 7.75 -11.23 7.74
CA LEU A 93 7.74 -10.28 8.86
C LEU A 93 8.24 -8.90 8.46
N ASP A 94 9.27 -8.80 7.62
CA ASP A 94 9.78 -7.51 7.12
C ASP A 94 8.74 -6.76 6.27
N MET A 95 8.06 -7.46 5.36
CA MET A 95 6.98 -6.90 4.54
C MET A 95 5.74 -6.48 5.35
N MET A 96 5.57 -7.06 6.54
CA MET A 96 4.57 -6.66 7.55
C MET A 96 5.05 -5.49 8.43
N GLY A 97 6.26 -4.95 8.23
CA GLY A 97 6.84 -3.92 9.09
C GLY A 97 7.20 -4.41 10.49
N LEU A 98 7.38 -5.73 10.65
CA LEU A 98 7.59 -6.46 11.90
C LEU A 98 8.99 -7.12 11.98
N TRP A 99 9.94 -6.71 11.15
CA TRP A 99 11.33 -7.17 11.25
C TRP A 99 12.33 -6.03 11.53
N PRO A 100 13.17 -6.15 12.59
CA PRO A 100 13.09 -7.14 13.67
C PRO A 100 11.77 -7.03 14.44
N LEU A 101 11.36 -8.11 15.12
CA LEU A 101 10.12 -8.10 15.91
C LEU A 101 10.20 -7.04 17.02
N PRO A 102 9.11 -6.27 17.26
CA PRO A 102 9.02 -5.39 18.42
C PRO A 102 9.21 -6.15 19.73
N GLU A 103 9.63 -5.44 20.78
CA GLU A 103 9.74 -6.02 22.12
C GLU A 103 8.35 -6.45 22.64
N LYS A 104 8.27 -7.65 23.23
CA LYS A 104 7.05 -8.18 23.87
C LYS A 104 6.79 -7.55 25.25
N THR A 105 6.50 -6.24 25.29
CA THR A 105 6.20 -5.48 26.53
C THR A 105 5.01 -6.05 27.32
N PRO A 106 4.95 -5.95 28.67
CA PRO A 106 3.85 -6.49 29.47
C PRO A 106 2.45 -6.18 28.93
N LEU A 107 1.57 -7.19 28.88
CA LEU A 107 0.24 -7.09 28.27
C LEU A 107 -0.73 -6.19 29.06
N LEU A 108 -0.51 -6.01 30.37
CA LEU A 108 -1.40 -5.26 31.26
C LEU A 108 -2.91 -5.57 31.04
N PRO A 109 -3.33 -6.86 31.08
CA PRO A 109 -4.71 -7.23 30.81
C PRO A 109 -5.63 -6.77 31.95
N VAL A 110 -6.78 -6.21 31.61
CA VAL A 110 -7.81 -5.79 32.56
C VAL A 110 -9.14 -6.41 32.15
N ILE A 111 -9.76 -7.18 33.05
CA ILE A 111 -11.13 -7.67 32.90
C ILE A 111 -12.06 -6.57 33.41
N THR A 112 -12.89 -6.03 32.52
CA THR A 112 -13.82 -4.92 32.83
C THR A 112 -15.25 -5.39 33.15
N GLY A 113 -15.51 -6.69 33.06
CA GLY A 113 -16.73 -7.30 33.56
C GLY A 113 -16.91 -8.73 33.10
N ARG A 114 -17.91 -9.40 33.66
CA ARG A 114 -18.23 -10.82 33.42
C ARG A 114 -19.72 -10.96 33.15
N ILE A 115 -20.08 -11.80 32.18
CA ILE A 115 -21.46 -12.15 31.83
C ILE A 115 -21.60 -13.66 31.97
N GLU A 116 -22.63 -14.12 32.67
CA GLU A 116 -23.01 -15.53 32.66
C GLU A 116 -24.16 -15.72 31.67
N ALA A 117 -23.94 -16.55 30.66
CA ALA A 117 -24.97 -17.10 29.79
C ALA A 117 -25.29 -18.54 30.21
N ASP A 118 -26.20 -19.22 29.52
CA ASP A 118 -26.63 -20.57 29.92
C ASP A 118 -25.53 -21.62 29.78
N LEU A 119 -24.82 -21.61 28.64
CA LEU A 119 -23.81 -22.61 28.28
C LEU A 119 -22.35 -22.13 28.48
N TYR A 120 -22.13 -20.82 28.56
CA TYR A 120 -20.80 -20.22 28.61
C TYR A 120 -20.76 -18.97 29.51
N ILE A 121 -19.55 -18.51 29.79
CA ILE A 121 -19.25 -17.26 30.49
C ILE A 121 -18.50 -16.34 29.51
N VAL A 122 -18.71 -15.03 29.58
CA VAL A 122 -17.94 -14.04 28.82
C VAL A 122 -17.18 -13.13 29.79
N GLU A 123 -15.86 -13.06 29.67
CA GLU A 123 -15.05 -12.00 30.26
C GLU A 123 -14.84 -10.88 29.22
N LYS A 124 -15.18 -9.65 29.59
CA LYS A 124 -14.89 -8.45 28.78
C LYS A 124 -13.50 -7.97 29.18
N LEU A 125 -12.60 -7.72 28.23
CA LEU A 125 -11.25 -7.32 28.58
C LEU A 125 -10.58 -6.44 27.53
N HIS A 126 -9.55 -5.73 27.96
CA HIS A 126 -8.53 -5.18 27.08
C HIS A 126 -7.14 -5.59 27.54
N PHE A 127 -6.19 -5.58 26.62
CA PHE A 127 -4.75 -5.66 26.90
C PHE A 127 -4.01 -4.69 25.97
N GLN A 128 -2.71 -4.51 26.18
CA GLN A 128 -1.85 -3.67 25.37
C GLN A 128 -0.91 -4.54 24.54
N SER A 129 -0.98 -4.44 23.20
CA SER A 129 -0.06 -5.15 22.31
C SER A 129 1.28 -4.43 22.18
N LEU A 130 1.29 -3.10 22.31
CA LEU A 130 2.44 -2.23 22.58
C LEU A 130 2.02 -1.18 23.63
N PRO A 131 2.93 -0.45 24.30
CA PRO A 131 2.57 0.57 25.28
C PRO A 131 1.64 1.65 24.69
N GLY A 132 0.41 1.70 25.21
CA GLY A 132 -0.69 2.55 24.76
C GLY A 132 -1.45 2.04 23.52
N LEU A 133 -1.06 0.93 22.88
CA LEU A 133 -1.81 0.30 21.78
C LEU A 133 -2.73 -0.78 22.36
N TYR A 134 -4.01 -0.46 22.50
CA TYR A 134 -4.99 -1.33 23.14
C TYR A 134 -5.62 -2.29 22.14
N VAL A 135 -5.75 -3.56 22.55
CA VAL A 135 -6.59 -4.56 21.91
C VAL A 135 -7.80 -4.79 22.80
N THR A 136 -9.00 -4.60 22.24
CA THR A 136 -10.27 -4.85 22.94
C THR A 136 -10.81 -6.23 22.55
N ALA A 137 -11.29 -6.98 23.53
CA ALA A 137 -11.59 -8.39 23.35
C ALA A 137 -12.72 -8.88 24.26
N ASN A 138 -13.31 -10.01 23.88
CA ASN A 138 -14.17 -10.79 24.74
C ASN A 138 -13.64 -12.24 24.77
N LEU A 139 -13.45 -12.79 25.97
CA LEU A 139 -13.02 -14.17 26.18
C LEU A 139 -14.23 -14.99 26.60
N TYR A 140 -14.62 -15.95 25.76
CA TYR A 140 -15.72 -16.88 26.00
C TYR A 140 -15.16 -18.17 26.59
N LEU A 141 -15.70 -18.58 27.73
CA LEU A 141 -15.26 -19.72 28.54
C LEU A 141 -16.38 -20.76 28.67
N PRO A 142 -16.10 -22.06 28.54
CA PRO A 142 -17.08 -23.11 28.82
C PRO A 142 -17.56 -23.04 30.28
N LYS A 143 -18.87 -23.16 30.52
CA LYS A 143 -19.44 -23.01 31.88
C LYS A 143 -19.25 -24.22 32.79
N ARG A 144 -18.97 -25.40 32.22
CA ARG A 144 -18.75 -26.67 32.96
C ARG A 144 -17.63 -27.49 32.28
N PRO A 145 -16.76 -28.17 33.05
CA PRO A 145 -15.83 -29.14 32.50
C PRO A 145 -16.58 -30.31 31.87
N ALA A 146 -16.20 -30.69 30.64
CA ALA A 146 -16.80 -31.83 29.94
C ALA A 146 -16.48 -33.15 30.65
N SER A 147 -15.33 -33.21 31.34
CA SER A 147 -14.87 -34.33 32.16
C SER A 147 -15.33 -34.29 33.62
N GLY A 148 -15.98 -33.20 34.06
CA GLY A 148 -16.22 -32.92 35.49
C GLY A 148 -14.98 -32.50 36.29
N ASN A 149 -13.77 -32.51 35.71
CA ASN A 149 -12.53 -32.10 36.38
C ASN A 149 -12.39 -30.56 36.43
N PRO A 150 -12.32 -29.92 37.62
CA PRO A 150 -12.14 -28.47 37.71
C PRO A 150 -10.78 -27.97 37.19
N LEU A 151 -9.82 -28.85 36.93
CA LEU A 151 -8.51 -28.55 36.33
C LEU A 151 -8.44 -28.88 34.83
N GLU A 152 -9.58 -29.14 34.16
CA GLU A 152 -9.61 -29.41 32.72
C GLU A 152 -9.11 -28.21 31.90
N LYS A 153 -8.11 -28.44 31.05
CA LYS A 153 -7.61 -27.47 30.07
C LYS A 153 -8.26 -27.69 28.71
N TYR A 154 -8.85 -26.63 28.17
CA TYR A 154 -9.56 -26.66 26.91
C TYR A 154 -8.63 -26.35 25.73
N PRO A 155 -8.90 -26.91 24.53
CA PRO A 155 -8.37 -26.32 23.30
C PRO A 155 -8.87 -24.88 23.17
N ALA A 156 -8.02 -23.99 22.65
CA ALA A 156 -8.35 -22.58 22.50
C ALA A 156 -8.53 -22.19 21.04
N ILE A 157 -9.40 -21.21 20.80
CA ILE A 157 -9.61 -20.58 19.49
C ILE A 157 -9.35 -19.08 19.62
N LEU A 158 -8.42 -18.54 18.83
CA LEU A 158 -8.34 -17.10 18.60
C LEU A 158 -9.17 -16.76 17.36
N TYR A 159 -10.28 -16.04 17.58
CA TYR A 159 -11.09 -15.49 16.51
C TYR A 159 -10.62 -14.07 16.15
N LEU A 160 -10.16 -13.90 14.92
CA LEU A 160 -9.76 -12.60 14.38
C LEU A 160 -10.93 -11.99 13.61
N CYS A 161 -11.34 -10.77 13.96
CA CYS A 161 -12.49 -10.14 13.32
C CYS A 161 -12.19 -9.66 11.88
N GLY A 162 -13.22 -9.70 11.02
CA GLY A 162 -13.24 -8.97 9.77
C GLY A 162 -13.95 -7.62 9.87
N HIS A 163 -14.31 -7.03 8.74
CA HIS A 163 -14.88 -5.67 8.70
C HIS A 163 -16.40 -5.59 8.96
N GLY A 164 -16.91 -6.44 9.84
CA GLY A 164 -18.24 -6.30 10.44
C GLY A 164 -18.18 -5.31 11.61
N ASN A 165 -19.08 -4.33 11.66
CA ASN A 165 -19.10 -3.30 12.70
C ASN A 165 -20.48 -3.23 13.39
N VAL A 166 -20.49 -2.86 14.67
CA VAL A 166 -21.71 -2.56 15.43
C VAL A 166 -21.56 -1.19 16.06
N VAL A 167 -22.34 -0.24 15.55
CA VAL A 167 -22.43 1.14 16.04
C VAL A 167 -23.89 1.43 16.36
N GLN A 168 -24.16 1.94 17.56
CA GLN A 168 -25.49 2.43 17.96
C GLN A 168 -25.29 3.80 18.62
N ASP A 169 -26.12 4.79 18.27
CA ASP A 169 -26.06 6.16 18.79
C ASP A 169 -24.64 6.81 18.71
N GLY A 170 -23.90 6.48 17.64
CA GLY A 170 -22.52 6.96 17.42
C GLY A 170 -21.44 6.21 18.22
N ILE A 171 -21.80 5.27 19.09
CA ILE A 171 -20.89 4.49 19.93
C ILE A 171 -20.48 3.21 19.20
N SER A 172 -19.18 3.01 18.99
CA SER A 172 -18.62 1.74 18.52
C SER A 172 -18.60 0.71 19.66
N TYR A 173 -19.15 -0.48 19.42
CA TYR A 173 -19.08 -1.63 20.34
C TYR A 173 -17.95 -2.61 20.00
N GLY A 174 -17.26 -2.39 18.88
CA GLY A 174 -16.25 -3.28 18.37
C GLY A 174 -16.79 -4.37 17.44
N SER A 175 -16.05 -4.64 16.37
CA SER A 175 -16.22 -5.78 15.47
C SER A 175 -16.46 -7.14 16.18
N LYS A 176 -15.89 -7.39 17.35
CA LYS A 176 -16.12 -8.60 18.17
C LYS A 176 -17.61 -8.84 18.48
N VAL A 177 -18.40 -7.78 18.57
CA VAL A 177 -19.85 -7.85 18.81
C VAL A 177 -20.63 -8.28 17.56
N TYR A 178 -20.12 -7.96 16.37
CA TYR A 178 -20.66 -8.48 15.11
C TYR A 178 -20.44 -9.99 14.99
N TYR A 179 -19.25 -10.47 15.39
CA TYR A 179 -18.83 -11.87 15.24
C TYR A 179 -19.14 -12.76 16.46
N GLN A 180 -19.83 -12.25 17.48
CA GLN A 180 -20.03 -12.88 18.80
C GLN A 180 -20.58 -14.31 18.79
N TYR A 181 -21.29 -14.71 17.74
CA TYR A 181 -21.89 -16.04 17.60
C TYR A 181 -20.84 -17.14 17.39
N HIS A 182 -19.68 -16.85 16.79
CA HIS A 182 -18.58 -17.82 16.66
C HIS A 182 -17.96 -18.20 18.03
N PRO A 183 -17.46 -17.26 18.86
CA PRO A 183 -16.87 -17.61 20.15
C PRO A 183 -17.92 -18.15 21.14
N ALA A 184 -19.18 -17.73 21.04
CA ALA A 184 -20.29 -18.31 21.79
C ALA A 184 -20.49 -19.81 21.45
N TRP A 185 -20.52 -20.17 20.17
CA TRP A 185 -20.61 -21.57 19.72
C TRP A 185 -19.42 -22.39 20.22
N PHE A 186 -18.19 -21.89 20.04
CA PHE A 186 -16.97 -22.55 20.50
C PHE A 186 -16.98 -22.80 22.01
N ALA A 187 -17.39 -21.82 22.83
CA ALA A 187 -17.47 -21.98 24.28
C ALA A 187 -18.56 -22.96 24.73
N ALA A 188 -19.72 -22.97 24.07
CA ALA A 188 -20.75 -24.01 24.26
C ALA A 188 -20.22 -25.42 23.95
N HIS A 189 -19.26 -25.55 23.03
CA HIS A 189 -18.69 -26.82 22.56
C HIS A 189 -17.35 -27.20 23.22
N GLY A 190 -17.00 -26.59 24.35
CA GLY A 190 -15.82 -26.97 25.13
C GLY A 190 -14.49 -26.44 24.61
N TYR A 191 -14.49 -25.24 24.01
CA TYR A 191 -13.28 -24.49 23.67
C TYR A 191 -13.22 -23.18 24.47
N VAL A 192 -12.03 -22.75 24.86
CA VAL A 192 -11.82 -21.34 25.24
C VAL A 192 -11.77 -20.52 23.95
N CYS A 193 -12.55 -19.46 23.80
CA CYS A 193 -12.49 -18.63 22.59
C CYS A 193 -12.29 -17.14 22.89
N LEU A 194 -11.15 -16.61 22.47
CA LEU A 194 -10.85 -15.18 22.52
C LEU A 194 -11.21 -14.56 21.17
N VAL A 195 -12.14 -13.61 21.15
CA VAL A 195 -12.39 -12.75 19.99
C VAL A 195 -11.78 -11.37 20.22
N ILE A 196 -10.96 -10.90 19.27
CA ILE A 196 -10.34 -9.57 19.33
C ILE A 196 -10.87 -8.64 18.23
N ASP A 197 -10.95 -7.36 18.54
CA ASP A 197 -11.34 -6.33 17.59
C ASP A 197 -10.27 -6.03 16.53
N THR A 198 -10.72 -5.65 15.34
CA THR A 198 -9.86 -5.02 14.32
C THR A 198 -9.44 -3.61 14.75
N LEU A 199 -8.24 -3.17 14.35
CA LEU A 199 -7.74 -1.84 14.69
C LEU A 199 -8.71 -0.71 14.27
N GLN A 200 -9.28 -0.72 13.06
CA GLN A 200 -10.21 0.34 12.61
C GLN A 200 -11.61 0.23 13.22
N LEU A 201 -12.12 -0.97 13.53
CA LEU A 201 -13.51 -1.17 13.95
C LEU A 201 -13.64 -1.66 15.40
N GLY A 202 -12.63 -1.41 16.24
CA GLY A 202 -12.71 -1.63 17.68
C GLY A 202 -13.43 -0.50 18.42
N GLU A 203 -13.40 -0.57 19.76
CA GLU A 203 -13.86 0.53 20.62
C GLU A 203 -12.89 1.73 20.62
N ILE A 204 -11.61 1.49 20.30
CA ILE A 204 -10.62 2.54 20.00
C ILE A 204 -10.13 2.38 18.57
N GLN A 205 -10.56 3.28 17.70
CA GLN A 205 -10.41 3.15 16.25
C GLN A 205 -9.08 3.75 15.76
N GLY A 206 -8.32 2.95 15.02
CA GLY A 206 -7.25 3.40 14.13
C GLY A 206 -7.72 3.50 12.67
N LEU A 207 -6.78 3.58 11.72
CA LEU A 207 -7.07 3.70 10.30
C LEU A 207 -6.58 2.49 9.50
N HIS A 208 -7.42 1.95 8.61
CA HIS A 208 -7.02 0.99 7.58
C HIS A 208 -7.02 1.55 6.14
N HIS A 209 -7.49 2.79 5.93
CA HIS A 209 -7.76 3.34 4.60
C HIS A 209 -6.79 4.46 4.19
N GLY A 210 -5.54 4.42 4.68
CA GLY A 210 -4.53 5.44 4.43
C GLY A 210 -4.25 5.69 2.94
N THR A 211 -3.91 4.66 2.18
CA THR A 211 -3.70 4.78 0.71
C THR A 211 -5.01 4.61 -0.07
N TYR A 212 -6.00 3.90 0.49
CA TYR A 212 -7.32 3.74 -0.13
C TYR A 212 -8.10 5.07 -0.25
N ARG A 213 -8.11 5.87 0.81
CA ARG A 213 -8.95 7.08 0.95
C ARG A 213 -8.13 8.31 1.32
N GLU A 214 -7.36 8.24 2.40
CA GLU A 214 -6.72 9.41 3.04
C GLU A 214 -5.47 9.94 2.31
N LYS A 215 -5.12 9.35 1.16
CA LYS A 215 -3.95 9.69 0.33
C LYS A 215 -2.61 9.69 1.11
N MET A 216 -2.52 8.92 2.19
CA MET A 216 -1.32 8.73 3.01
C MET A 216 -0.30 7.82 2.33
N TRP A 217 0.15 8.20 1.13
CA TRP A 217 1.10 7.43 0.32
C TRP A 217 2.42 7.17 1.04
N TRP A 218 2.81 8.05 1.97
CA TRP A 218 3.97 7.86 2.86
C TRP A 218 3.92 6.59 3.71
N TRP A 219 2.76 5.93 3.87
CA TRP A 219 2.69 4.58 4.45
C TRP A 219 3.59 3.60 3.67
N GLN A 220 3.61 3.70 2.33
CA GLN A 220 4.51 2.91 1.47
C GLN A 220 5.98 3.30 1.67
N ALA A 221 6.27 4.60 1.82
CA ALA A 221 7.61 5.11 2.13
C ALA A 221 8.14 4.64 3.48
N ARG A 222 7.24 4.45 4.45
CA ARG A 222 7.55 3.92 5.77
C ARG A 222 7.64 2.39 5.82
N GLY A 223 7.22 1.68 4.77
CA GLY A 223 7.02 0.23 4.84
C GLY A 223 5.88 -0.19 5.77
N TYR A 224 4.93 0.72 6.05
CA TYR A 224 3.81 0.49 6.95
C TYR A 224 2.55 0.03 6.20
N THR A 225 1.90 -0.98 6.75
CA THR A 225 0.48 -1.27 6.52
C THR A 225 -0.18 -1.60 7.87
N PRO A 226 -1.48 -1.33 8.04
CA PRO A 226 -2.26 -1.78 9.20
C PRO A 226 -2.27 -3.32 9.33
N ALA A 227 -2.03 -4.07 8.24
CA ALA A 227 -1.85 -5.54 8.26
C ALA A 227 -0.80 -5.99 9.29
N GLY A 228 0.32 -5.26 9.41
CA GLY A 228 1.35 -5.52 10.42
C GLY A 228 0.86 -5.32 11.86
N VAL A 229 0.01 -4.32 12.09
CA VAL A 229 -0.58 -4.04 13.41
C VAL A 229 -1.56 -5.15 13.80
N GLU A 230 -2.40 -5.60 12.86
CA GLU A 230 -3.36 -6.69 13.08
C GLU A 230 -2.65 -8.03 13.34
N LEU A 231 -1.57 -8.31 12.60
CA LEU A 231 -0.70 -9.47 12.83
C LEU A 231 -0.06 -9.41 14.23
N TRP A 232 0.47 -8.25 14.64
CA TRP A 232 1.04 -8.07 15.98
C TRP A 232 -0.01 -8.22 17.08
N ASN A 233 -1.19 -7.61 16.92
CA ASN A 233 -2.32 -7.78 17.83
C ASN A 233 -2.67 -9.28 17.99
N GLY A 234 -2.68 -10.04 16.90
CA GLY A 234 -2.84 -11.50 16.91
C GLY A 234 -1.74 -12.24 17.68
N MET A 235 -0.46 -11.91 17.43
CA MET A 235 0.68 -12.52 18.16
C MET A 235 0.61 -12.26 19.67
N ARG A 236 0.20 -11.04 20.07
CA ARG A 236 0.02 -10.65 21.47
C ARG A 236 -1.25 -11.22 22.10
N ALA A 237 -2.29 -11.50 21.30
CA ALA A 237 -3.47 -12.24 21.74
C ALA A 237 -3.15 -13.72 22.05
N LEU A 238 -2.24 -14.35 21.29
CA LEU A 238 -1.70 -15.67 21.63
C LEU A 238 -0.93 -15.63 22.97
N ASP A 239 -0.12 -14.59 23.19
CA ASP A 239 0.57 -14.39 24.48
C ASP A 239 -0.42 -14.22 25.66
N TYR A 240 -1.58 -13.59 25.43
CA TYR A 240 -2.65 -13.53 26.42
C TYR A 240 -3.28 -14.92 26.66
N LEU A 241 -3.61 -15.68 25.61
CA LEU A 241 -4.17 -17.04 25.73
C LEU A 241 -3.23 -17.97 26.51
N GLU A 242 -1.92 -17.93 26.26
CA GLU A 242 -0.95 -18.74 27.00
C GLU A 242 -0.77 -18.32 28.47
N SER A 243 -1.23 -17.12 28.87
CA SER A 243 -1.25 -16.72 30.28
C SER A 243 -2.45 -17.26 31.06
N ARG A 244 -3.45 -17.84 30.37
CA ARG A 244 -4.71 -18.29 30.99
C ARG A 244 -4.62 -19.73 31.52
N PRO A 245 -5.04 -19.99 32.78
CA PRO A 245 -4.91 -21.33 33.37
C PRO A 245 -5.80 -22.39 32.70
N GLU A 246 -6.93 -21.98 32.11
CA GLU A 246 -7.90 -22.86 31.44
C GLU A 246 -7.51 -23.27 30.02
N VAL A 247 -6.48 -22.65 29.42
CA VAL A 247 -6.03 -22.93 28.06
C VAL A 247 -5.02 -24.07 28.01
N ASP A 248 -5.17 -24.98 27.05
CA ASP A 248 -4.10 -25.88 26.61
C ASP A 248 -3.28 -25.21 25.50
N HIS A 249 -2.08 -24.76 25.86
CA HIS A 249 -1.19 -24.02 24.98
C HIS A 249 -0.74 -24.82 23.74
N ARG A 250 -0.86 -26.16 23.75
CA ARG A 250 -0.54 -27.03 22.60
C ARG A 250 -1.67 -27.15 21.58
N ARG A 251 -2.87 -26.64 21.91
CA ARG A 251 -4.11 -26.84 21.15
C ARG A 251 -4.80 -25.52 20.84
N ILE A 252 -4.05 -24.55 20.35
CA ILE A 252 -4.56 -23.25 19.90
C ILE A 252 -4.85 -23.27 18.39
N GLY A 253 -6.11 -23.18 18.00
CA GLY A 253 -6.54 -22.93 16.62
C GLY A 253 -6.85 -21.46 16.36
N ILE A 254 -6.85 -21.05 15.10
CA ILE A 254 -7.22 -19.68 14.70
C ILE A 254 -8.15 -19.65 13.50
N THR A 255 -9.10 -18.73 13.50
CA THR A 255 -10.06 -18.54 12.40
C THR A 255 -10.59 -17.11 12.37
N GLY A 256 -11.20 -16.73 11.25
CA GLY A 256 -11.78 -15.41 11.02
C GLY A 256 -12.30 -15.29 9.60
N ARG A 257 -13.22 -14.35 9.37
CA ARG A 257 -13.82 -14.06 8.06
C ARG A 257 -13.36 -12.71 7.51
N SER A 258 -13.28 -12.53 6.18
CA SER A 258 -12.93 -11.23 5.57
C SER A 258 -11.52 -10.79 5.98
N GLY A 259 -11.33 -9.57 6.48
CA GLY A 259 -10.09 -9.16 7.16
C GLY A 259 -9.57 -10.21 8.16
N GLY A 260 -10.44 -10.78 8.99
CA GLY A 260 -10.08 -11.83 9.95
C GLY A 260 -9.56 -13.12 9.31
N GLY A 261 -10.03 -13.43 8.10
CA GLY A 261 -9.50 -14.52 7.28
C GLY A 261 -8.09 -14.20 6.80
N ALA A 262 -7.88 -12.96 6.34
CA ALA A 262 -6.56 -12.47 5.97
C ALA A 262 -5.58 -12.41 7.15
N TYR A 263 -6.04 -12.10 8.36
CA TYR A 263 -5.17 -12.07 9.54
C TYR A 263 -4.84 -13.50 10.03
N SER A 264 -5.75 -14.46 9.83
CA SER A 264 -5.59 -15.84 10.28
C SER A 264 -4.40 -16.55 9.63
N TRP A 265 -4.35 -16.66 8.30
CA TRP A 265 -3.19 -17.28 7.63
C TRP A 265 -1.88 -16.50 7.81
N TRP A 266 -1.92 -15.18 8.04
CA TRP A 266 -0.73 -14.39 8.40
C TRP A 266 -0.19 -14.79 9.76
N LEU A 267 -1.06 -14.86 10.77
CA LEU A 267 -0.67 -15.30 12.11
C LEU A 267 -0.18 -16.75 12.11
N ALA A 268 -0.83 -17.64 11.35
CA ALA A 268 -0.33 -19.00 11.14
C ALA A 268 1.07 -19.02 10.50
N ALA A 269 1.32 -18.20 9.48
CA ALA A 269 2.62 -18.15 8.80
C ALA A 269 3.76 -17.61 9.71
N ALA A 270 3.44 -16.59 10.51
CA ALA A 270 4.38 -15.92 11.42
C ALA A 270 4.66 -16.70 12.71
N ASP A 271 3.64 -17.28 13.34
CA ASP A 271 3.71 -17.86 14.68
C ASP A 271 3.45 -19.38 14.67
N GLU A 272 4.39 -20.14 15.20
CA GLU A 272 4.33 -21.61 15.20
C GLU A 272 3.51 -22.19 16.36
N ARG A 273 3.06 -21.37 17.33
CA ARG A 273 2.11 -21.78 18.39
C ARG A 273 0.72 -22.13 17.85
N VAL A 274 0.37 -21.58 16.69
CA VAL A 274 -0.88 -21.90 15.99
C VAL A 274 -0.83 -23.36 15.54
N ALA A 275 -1.62 -24.23 16.18
CA ALA A 275 -1.69 -25.65 15.88
C ALA A 275 -2.58 -25.97 14.65
N CYS A 276 -3.58 -25.14 14.38
CA CYS A 276 -4.55 -25.31 13.30
C CYS A 276 -5.10 -23.95 12.82
N ALA A 277 -5.33 -23.78 11.52
CA ALA A 277 -5.85 -22.53 10.97
C ALA A 277 -6.99 -22.73 9.95
N VAL A 278 -8.01 -21.87 10.04
CA VAL A 278 -9.12 -21.80 9.08
C VAL A 278 -9.39 -20.34 8.65
N PRO A 279 -8.59 -19.78 7.72
CA PRO A 279 -8.88 -18.49 7.09
C PRO A 279 -10.08 -18.58 6.14
N VAL A 280 -11.10 -17.73 6.35
CA VAL A 280 -12.35 -17.76 5.56
C VAL A 280 -12.55 -16.45 4.79
N ALA A 281 -12.81 -16.55 3.49
CA ALA A 281 -13.10 -15.43 2.59
C ALA A 281 -12.15 -14.24 2.85
N GLY A 282 -10.84 -14.49 2.78
CA GLY A 282 -9.79 -13.55 3.16
C GLY A 282 -8.50 -13.75 2.36
N ILE A 283 -8.60 -14.43 1.21
CA ILE A 283 -7.48 -14.96 0.43
C ILE A 283 -7.73 -14.67 -1.05
N ALA A 284 -6.77 -14.00 -1.68
CA ALA A 284 -6.70 -13.86 -3.13
C ALA A 284 -5.22 -13.92 -3.54
N ASP A 285 -4.92 -14.52 -4.69
CA ASP A 285 -3.57 -14.51 -5.26
C ASP A 285 -3.23 -13.14 -5.86
N LEU A 286 -1.95 -12.94 -6.22
CA LEU A 286 -1.51 -11.64 -6.74
C LEU A 286 -2.23 -11.25 -8.05
N GLN A 287 -2.60 -12.24 -8.87
CA GLN A 287 -3.38 -12.04 -10.10
C GLN A 287 -4.78 -11.49 -9.81
N ALA A 288 -5.52 -12.08 -8.87
CA ALA A 288 -6.80 -11.51 -8.43
C ALA A 288 -6.63 -10.13 -7.76
N GLN A 289 -5.59 -9.91 -6.96
CA GLN A 289 -5.37 -8.60 -6.34
C GLN A 289 -5.16 -7.48 -7.38
N VAL A 290 -4.38 -7.74 -8.44
CA VAL A 290 -3.82 -6.69 -9.32
C VAL A 290 -4.45 -6.62 -10.72
N CYS A 291 -4.99 -7.71 -11.25
CA CYS A 291 -5.35 -7.83 -12.67
C CYS A 291 -6.82 -8.18 -12.95
N GLU A 292 -7.51 -8.95 -12.08
CA GLU A 292 -8.83 -9.51 -12.37
C GLU A 292 -9.75 -9.51 -11.14
N GLY A 293 -11.06 -9.57 -11.34
CA GLY A 293 -12.04 -9.65 -10.26
C GLY A 293 -13.48 -9.63 -10.79
N ALA A 294 -14.46 -9.60 -9.90
CA ALA A 294 -15.86 -9.61 -10.28
C ALA A 294 -16.27 -8.40 -11.15
N VAL A 295 -16.92 -8.66 -12.28
CA VAL A 295 -17.40 -7.64 -13.23
C VAL A 295 -18.74 -7.07 -12.74
N PRO A 296 -19.01 -5.75 -12.91
CA PRO A 296 -18.11 -4.72 -13.40
C PRO A 296 -17.21 -4.11 -12.32
N ARG A 297 -17.58 -4.23 -11.04
CA ARG A 297 -17.02 -3.43 -9.92
C ARG A 297 -15.51 -3.57 -9.71
N LEU A 298 -14.97 -4.77 -9.92
CA LEU A 298 -13.61 -5.18 -9.57
C LEU A 298 -12.88 -5.81 -10.77
N ALA A 299 -13.38 -5.59 -11.99
CA ALA A 299 -12.91 -6.23 -13.23
C ALA A 299 -11.39 -6.12 -13.49
N THR A 300 -10.72 -5.14 -12.89
CA THR A 300 -9.28 -4.89 -13.05
C THR A 300 -8.44 -5.22 -11.80
N GLY A 301 -9.00 -5.87 -10.77
CA GLY A 301 -8.27 -6.32 -9.57
C GLY A 301 -9.04 -6.04 -8.27
N VAL A 302 -9.15 -7.05 -7.39
CA VAL A 302 -9.93 -6.98 -6.13
C VAL A 302 -9.38 -6.02 -5.08
N ILE A 303 -8.13 -5.54 -5.22
CA ILE A 303 -7.55 -4.50 -4.37
C ILE A 303 -8.47 -3.25 -4.24
N ALA A 304 -9.26 -2.96 -5.28
CA ALA A 304 -10.24 -1.86 -5.29
C ALA A 304 -11.40 -2.07 -4.30
N GLY A 305 -11.63 -3.28 -3.81
CA GLY A 305 -12.60 -3.62 -2.77
C GLY A 305 -11.99 -3.81 -1.37
N HIS A 306 -10.69 -3.55 -1.18
CA HIS A 306 -9.96 -3.90 0.04
C HIS A 306 -9.32 -2.68 0.74
N CYS A 307 -9.40 -2.63 2.08
CA CYS A 307 -8.54 -1.71 2.85
C CYS A 307 -7.05 -2.10 2.78
N ASP A 308 -6.18 -1.19 3.20
CA ASP A 308 -4.72 -1.41 3.27
C ASP A 308 -4.34 -2.44 4.35
N CYS A 309 -5.35 -2.95 5.06
CA CYS A 309 -5.36 -4.07 5.99
C CYS A 309 -5.24 -5.44 5.31
N MET A 310 -5.43 -5.55 3.98
CA MET A 310 -5.56 -6.84 3.26
C MET A 310 -4.27 -7.30 2.56
N PHE A 311 -3.19 -6.52 2.65
CA PHE A 311 -1.93 -6.83 2.00
C PHE A 311 -0.75 -6.24 2.78
N PHE A 312 0.43 -6.79 2.51
CA PHE A 312 1.72 -6.33 3.03
C PHE A 312 2.46 -5.46 2.00
N ILE A 313 3.51 -4.76 2.41
CA ILE A 313 4.40 -4.03 1.51
C ILE A 313 5.30 -5.05 0.82
N ASN A 314 5.08 -5.34 -0.47
CA ASN A 314 5.64 -6.54 -1.11
C ASN A 314 7.12 -6.41 -1.55
N THR A 315 8.01 -5.97 -0.64
CA THR A 315 9.44 -5.73 -0.87
C THR A 315 10.13 -6.85 -1.65
N TYR A 316 9.82 -8.12 -1.34
CA TYR A 316 10.44 -9.30 -1.95
C TYR A 316 9.69 -9.86 -3.17
N ARG A 317 8.67 -9.14 -3.67
CA ARG A 317 7.91 -9.49 -4.88
C ARG A 317 7.30 -10.89 -4.86
N TRP A 318 6.68 -11.24 -3.74
CA TRP A 318 6.01 -12.52 -3.51
C TRP A 318 4.66 -12.62 -4.23
N ASP A 319 4.28 -13.84 -4.63
CA ASP A 319 2.87 -14.22 -4.77
C ASP A 319 2.36 -14.73 -3.42
N PHE A 320 1.08 -14.51 -3.14
CA PHE A 320 0.50 -14.71 -1.81
C PHE A 320 0.46 -16.21 -1.40
N ALA A 321 0.62 -17.15 -2.34
CA ALA A 321 0.75 -18.57 -2.05
C ALA A 321 1.90 -18.92 -1.10
N GLN A 322 2.97 -18.12 -1.07
CA GLN A 322 4.11 -18.35 -0.17
C GLN A 322 3.72 -18.17 1.31
N VAL A 323 2.72 -17.32 1.60
CA VAL A 323 2.18 -17.13 2.95
C VAL A 323 1.50 -18.40 3.44
N ALA A 324 0.58 -18.97 2.65
CA ALA A 324 -0.08 -20.23 2.97
C ALA A 324 0.93 -21.40 3.08
N ALA A 325 1.94 -21.44 2.23
CA ALA A 325 3.00 -22.46 2.29
C ALA A 325 3.80 -22.43 3.61
N LEU A 326 4.04 -21.26 4.21
CA LEU A 326 4.74 -21.15 5.51
C LEU A 326 4.02 -21.87 6.67
N VAL A 327 2.72 -22.16 6.54
CA VAL A 327 1.94 -22.90 7.54
C VAL A 327 2.33 -24.38 7.57
N ALA A 328 2.72 -24.96 6.41
CA ALA A 328 3.04 -26.38 6.27
C ALA A 328 4.11 -26.84 7.27
N PRO A 329 3.99 -28.06 7.84
CA PRO A 329 2.97 -29.09 7.57
C PRO A 329 1.72 -29.02 8.49
N ARG A 330 1.44 -27.88 9.13
CA ARG A 330 0.30 -27.78 10.08
C ARG A 330 -1.06 -27.74 9.36
N PRO A 331 -2.13 -28.23 9.99
CA PRO A 331 -3.50 -28.15 9.48
C PRO A 331 -3.94 -26.75 9.05
N LEU A 332 -4.26 -26.61 7.76
CA LEU A 332 -4.75 -25.41 7.12
C LEU A 332 -5.95 -25.75 6.20
N LEU A 333 -7.13 -25.29 6.57
CA LEU A 333 -8.33 -25.35 5.72
C LEU A 333 -8.58 -23.94 5.19
N LEU A 334 -8.44 -23.74 3.88
CA LEU A 334 -8.87 -22.48 3.28
C LEU A 334 -10.40 -22.54 3.12
N GLY A 335 -11.12 -21.46 3.42
CA GLY A 335 -12.58 -21.38 3.28
C GLY A 335 -13.02 -20.24 2.36
N ASN A 336 -14.01 -20.48 1.49
CA ASN A 336 -14.56 -19.44 0.62
C ASN A 336 -15.99 -19.76 0.14
N SER A 337 -16.67 -18.75 -0.43
CA SER A 337 -17.96 -18.90 -1.11
C SER A 337 -17.85 -18.63 -2.61
N ASP A 338 -18.67 -19.30 -3.42
CA ASP A 338 -18.54 -19.31 -4.88
C ASP A 338 -18.97 -18.01 -5.60
N ASN A 339 -19.76 -17.17 -4.95
CA ASN A 339 -20.26 -15.88 -5.47
C ASN A 339 -19.72 -14.69 -4.64
N ASP A 340 -18.54 -14.84 -4.03
CA ASP A 340 -17.81 -13.77 -3.36
C ASP A 340 -17.13 -12.85 -4.39
N ASP A 341 -17.50 -11.56 -4.40
CA ASP A 341 -17.02 -10.61 -5.40
C ASP A 341 -15.59 -10.09 -5.12
N ILE A 342 -15.17 -10.11 -3.84
CA ILE A 342 -13.87 -9.62 -3.38
C ILE A 342 -12.84 -10.75 -3.16
N PHE A 343 -13.27 -12.01 -3.04
CA PHE A 343 -12.39 -13.18 -2.96
C PHE A 343 -12.73 -14.23 -4.05
N PRO A 344 -12.39 -13.96 -5.33
CA PRO A 344 -12.80 -14.80 -6.45
C PRO A 344 -12.16 -16.19 -6.42
N VAL A 345 -12.99 -17.21 -6.63
CA VAL A 345 -12.61 -18.65 -6.62
C VAL A 345 -11.39 -18.96 -7.51
N ALA A 346 -11.23 -18.29 -8.65
CA ALA A 346 -10.10 -18.52 -9.55
C ALA A 346 -8.74 -18.23 -8.90
N GLY A 347 -8.57 -17.08 -8.24
CA GLY A 347 -7.32 -16.73 -7.56
C GLY A 347 -7.05 -17.61 -6.34
N TYR A 348 -8.11 -17.94 -5.60
CA TYR A 348 -8.07 -18.87 -4.48
C TYR A 348 -7.61 -20.29 -4.90
N ARG A 349 -8.12 -20.85 -6.01
CA ARG A 349 -7.73 -22.18 -6.50
C ARG A 349 -6.29 -22.20 -7.05
N ARG A 350 -5.87 -21.19 -7.83
CA ARG A 350 -4.47 -21.06 -8.30
C ARG A 350 -3.48 -21.02 -7.14
N LEU A 351 -3.83 -20.32 -6.06
CA LEU A 351 -3.04 -20.28 -4.83
C LEU A 351 -2.95 -21.69 -4.20
N ALA A 352 -4.07 -22.36 -4.02
CA ALA A 352 -4.15 -23.68 -3.42
C ALA A 352 -3.33 -24.75 -4.18
N GLU A 353 -3.31 -24.71 -5.51
CA GLU A 353 -2.50 -25.60 -6.35
C GLU A 353 -1.00 -25.50 -6.08
N LYS A 354 -0.49 -24.28 -5.83
CA LYS A 354 0.92 -24.07 -5.45
C LYS A 354 1.20 -24.59 -4.05
N VAL A 355 0.28 -24.36 -3.10
CA VAL A 355 0.44 -24.76 -1.69
C VAL A 355 0.39 -26.27 -1.50
N ARG A 356 -0.48 -26.99 -2.23
CA ARG A 356 -0.55 -28.47 -2.21
C ARG A 356 0.81 -29.13 -2.44
N LYS A 357 1.62 -28.59 -3.37
CA LYS A 357 2.95 -29.11 -3.68
C LYS A 357 3.87 -29.08 -2.46
N VAL A 358 3.81 -28.02 -1.65
CA VAL A 358 4.62 -27.89 -0.43
C VAL A 358 4.15 -28.86 0.66
N TYR A 359 2.84 -29.08 0.81
CA TYR A 359 2.33 -30.10 1.75
C TYR A 359 2.69 -31.54 1.34
N ALA A 360 2.77 -31.84 0.04
CA ALA A 360 3.25 -33.13 -0.46
C ALA A 360 4.72 -33.41 -0.11
N LEU A 361 5.59 -32.38 -0.02
CA LEU A 361 6.97 -32.55 0.46
C LEU A 361 7.06 -33.10 1.90
N TYR A 362 5.98 -33.02 2.67
CA TYR A 362 5.86 -33.50 4.03
C TYR A 362 5.01 -34.77 4.17
N ASN A 363 4.45 -35.32 3.08
CA ASN A 363 3.37 -36.32 3.11
C ASN A 363 2.20 -35.87 4.03
N ALA A 364 1.80 -34.59 3.91
CA ALA A 364 0.85 -33.92 4.79
C ALA A 364 -0.41 -33.42 4.05
N GLU A 365 -0.74 -33.97 2.89
CA GLU A 365 -1.83 -33.51 2.01
C GLU A 365 -3.20 -33.51 2.70
N GLU A 366 -3.45 -34.45 3.62
CA GLU A 366 -4.65 -34.46 4.46
C GLU A 366 -4.80 -33.21 5.36
N LYS A 367 -3.71 -32.48 5.61
CA LYS A 367 -3.64 -31.26 6.42
C LYS A 367 -3.80 -29.99 5.60
N PHE A 368 -3.96 -30.08 4.28
CA PHE A 368 -4.29 -28.93 3.43
C PHE A 368 -5.53 -29.20 2.57
N GLN A 369 -6.61 -28.50 2.86
CA GLN A 369 -7.91 -28.72 2.23
C GLN A 369 -8.59 -27.40 1.86
N LEU A 370 -9.63 -27.47 1.01
CA LEU A 370 -10.46 -26.34 0.61
C LEU A 370 -11.91 -26.58 1.03
N LEU A 371 -12.53 -25.58 1.64
CA LEU A 371 -13.96 -25.52 1.95
C LEU A 371 -14.59 -24.47 1.03
N GLU A 372 -15.14 -24.91 -0.10
CA GLU A 372 -15.88 -24.05 -1.03
C GLU A 372 -17.38 -24.26 -0.82
N THR A 373 -18.12 -23.18 -0.63
CA THR A 373 -19.56 -23.20 -0.34
C THR A 373 -20.35 -22.33 -1.32
N ARG A 374 -21.68 -22.48 -1.37
CA ARG A 374 -22.53 -21.63 -2.21
C ARG A 374 -22.87 -20.32 -1.50
N GLY A 375 -22.68 -19.18 -2.16
CA GLY A 375 -23.20 -17.90 -1.68
C GLY A 375 -22.27 -16.69 -1.87
N PRO A 376 -22.74 -15.50 -1.46
CA PRO A 376 -21.97 -14.25 -1.52
C PRO A 376 -20.92 -14.16 -0.40
N HIS A 377 -20.26 -13.00 -0.26
CA HIS A 377 -19.39 -12.66 0.89
C HIS A 377 -20.18 -12.59 2.22
N LYS A 378 -20.60 -13.75 2.74
CA LYS A 378 -21.43 -13.93 3.92
C LYS A 378 -20.97 -15.17 4.69
N ASP A 379 -21.18 -15.16 6.00
CA ASP A 379 -20.97 -16.33 6.84
C ASP A 379 -22.18 -17.29 6.74
N THR A 380 -21.99 -18.37 6.00
CA THR A 380 -23.01 -19.39 5.75
C THR A 380 -22.94 -20.53 6.80
N PRO A 381 -24.03 -21.26 7.05
CA PRO A 381 -24.00 -22.46 7.90
C PRO A 381 -22.94 -23.47 7.45
N GLU A 382 -22.80 -23.65 6.13
CA GLU A 382 -21.85 -24.60 5.53
C GLU A 382 -20.39 -24.20 5.82
N LEU A 383 -20.08 -22.90 5.81
CA LEU A 383 -18.78 -22.40 6.24
C LEU A 383 -18.55 -22.69 7.72
N ARG A 384 -19.51 -22.36 8.60
CA ARG A 384 -19.40 -22.60 10.04
C ARG A 384 -19.20 -24.08 10.38
N ILE A 385 -20.03 -24.97 9.83
CA ILE A 385 -19.91 -26.42 10.01
C ILE A 385 -18.54 -26.93 9.56
N GLY A 386 -18.01 -26.44 8.43
CA GLY A 386 -16.69 -26.82 7.93
C GLY A 386 -15.53 -26.33 8.81
N ILE A 387 -15.57 -25.08 9.29
CA ILE A 387 -14.61 -24.53 10.26
C ILE A 387 -14.60 -25.39 11.53
N ASN A 388 -15.79 -25.62 12.08
CA ASN A 388 -15.97 -26.30 13.36
C ASN A 388 -15.49 -27.75 13.30
N ARG A 389 -15.82 -28.50 12.24
CA ARG A 389 -15.35 -29.88 12.00
C ARG A 389 -13.81 -29.94 11.87
N TRP A 390 -13.20 -28.93 11.24
CA TRP A 390 -11.73 -28.88 11.11
C TRP A 390 -11.03 -28.61 12.44
N MET A 391 -11.57 -27.69 13.25
CA MET A 391 -11.08 -27.45 14.61
C MET A 391 -11.24 -28.68 15.50
N GLN A 392 -12.38 -29.37 15.42
CA GLN A 392 -12.63 -30.63 16.13
C GLN A 392 -11.62 -31.72 15.76
N ARG A 393 -11.42 -31.98 14.45
CA ARG A 393 -10.42 -32.95 13.98
C ARG A 393 -9.04 -32.67 14.51
N TRP A 394 -8.55 -31.43 14.41
CA TRP A 394 -7.13 -31.15 14.66
C TRP A 394 -6.79 -30.67 16.07
N LEU A 395 -7.76 -30.17 16.84
CA LEU A 395 -7.55 -29.75 18.24
C LEU A 395 -8.13 -30.72 19.27
N ARG A 396 -9.07 -31.59 18.89
CA ARG A 396 -9.63 -32.62 19.79
C ARG A 396 -9.30 -34.05 19.36
N ASN A 397 -8.66 -34.23 18.19
CA ASN A 397 -8.40 -35.54 17.58
C ASN A 397 -9.70 -36.35 17.35
N ASP A 398 -10.80 -35.63 17.15
CA ASP A 398 -12.15 -36.17 17.02
C ASP A 398 -12.58 -36.10 15.55
N THR A 399 -12.76 -37.27 14.94
CA THR A 399 -13.02 -37.43 13.50
C THR A 399 -14.51 -37.52 13.17
N THR A 400 -15.40 -37.28 14.13
CA THR A 400 -16.85 -37.26 13.87
C THR A 400 -17.22 -36.18 12.86
N THR A 401 -18.13 -36.50 11.94
CA THR A 401 -18.55 -35.59 10.87
C THR A 401 -19.80 -34.78 11.24
N MET A 402 -20.54 -35.21 12.27
CA MET A 402 -21.75 -34.54 12.76
C MET A 402 -21.39 -33.33 13.61
N VAL A 403 -21.50 -32.15 13.01
CA VAL A 403 -21.43 -30.85 13.69
C VAL A 403 -22.70 -30.09 13.33
N GLN A 404 -23.39 -29.58 14.34
CA GLN A 404 -24.58 -28.74 14.16
C GLN A 404 -24.18 -27.26 14.11
N ASP A 405 -25.04 -26.45 13.50
CA ASP A 405 -24.92 -24.98 13.46
C ASP A 405 -25.87 -24.34 14.49
N ASP A 406 -25.84 -24.87 15.71
CA ASP A 406 -26.66 -24.53 16.85
C ASP A 406 -26.15 -23.27 17.56
N LEU A 407 -26.21 -22.13 16.86
CA LEU A 407 -25.73 -20.85 17.38
C LEU A 407 -26.52 -20.43 18.65
N PRO A 408 -25.84 -20.17 19.79
CA PRO A 408 -26.50 -19.60 20.96
C PRO A 408 -27.12 -18.23 20.67
N PRO A 409 -28.19 -17.82 21.39
CA PRO A 409 -28.80 -16.50 21.22
C PRO A 409 -27.77 -15.36 21.42
N PRO A 410 -27.79 -14.31 20.58
CA PRO A 410 -26.85 -13.21 20.68
C PRO A 410 -27.09 -12.35 21.93
N LEU A 411 -26.00 -11.91 22.55
CA LEU A 411 -26.02 -10.97 23.66
C LEU A 411 -26.18 -9.51 23.14
N PRO A 412 -26.92 -8.64 23.85
CA PRO A 412 -27.03 -7.23 23.50
C PRO A 412 -25.66 -6.53 23.41
N PRO A 413 -25.40 -5.70 22.38
CA PRO A 413 -24.11 -5.01 22.17
C PRO A 413 -23.58 -4.29 23.41
N GLN A 414 -24.47 -3.63 24.16
CA GLN A 414 -24.17 -2.90 25.39
C GLN A 414 -23.50 -3.78 26.44
N LYS A 415 -23.89 -5.06 26.53
CA LYS A 415 -23.29 -5.99 27.50
C LYS A 415 -21.84 -6.34 27.13
N LEU A 416 -21.50 -6.40 25.84
CA LEU A 416 -20.17 -6.84 25.35
C LEU A 416 -19.11 -5.72 25.28
N LYS A 417 -19.52 -4.46 25.45
CA LYS A 417 -18.63 -3.28 25.49
C LYS A 417 -17.58 -3.41 26.61
N VAL A 418 -16.31 -3.15 26.29
CA VAL A 418 -15.17 -3.28 27.21
C VAL A 418 -14.95 -2.00 28.01
N PHE A 419 -14.97 -0.83 27.37
CA PHE A 419 -14.68 0.44 28.02
C PHE A 419 -15.96 1.22 28.36
N ASP A 420 -16.12 1.62 29.62
CA ASP A 420 -17.11 2.65 29.97
C ASP A 420 -16.60 4.03 29.52
N GLN A 421 -15.33 4.33 29.81
CA GLN A 421 -14.58 5.50 29.32
C GLN A 421 -13.31 5.05 28.60
N LEU A 422 -12.95 5.72 27.51
CA LEU A 422 -11.72 5.40 26.76
C LEU A 422 -10.47 5.93 27.49
N PRO A 423 -9.34 5.21 27.45
CA PRO A 423 -8.09 5.67 28.05
C PRO A 423 -7.59 6.97 27.42
N GLN A 424 -7.01 7.87 28.23
CA GLN A 424 -6.50 9.16 27.74
C GLN A 424 -5.32 8.98 26.77
N GLN A 425 -4.32 8.17 27.17
CA GLN A 425 -3.19 7.83 26.32
C GLN A 425 -3.55 6.60 25.47
N ARG A 426 -3.81 6.78 24.18
CA ARG A 426 -4.16 5.68 23.26
C ARG A 426 -3.49 5.87 21.90
N ARG A 427 -2.61 4.92 21.55
CA ARG A 427 -1.77 4.93 20.35
C ARG A 427 -2.54 4.50 19.10
N ASN A 428 -3.61 3.71 19.24
CA ASN A 428 -4.45 3.18 18.17
C ASN A 428 -4.76 4.21 17.06
N GLU A 429 -5.23 5.40 17.47
CA GLU A 429 -5.63 6.50 16.57
C GLU A 429 -4.49 6.97 15.64
N LYS A 430 -3.23 6.85 16.10
CA LYS A 430 -2.02 7.33 15.42
C LYS A 430 -0.95 6.24 15.29
N ILE A 431 -1.34 4.97 15.27
CA ILE A 431 -0.36 3.86 15.28
C ILE A 431 0.51 3.85 14.00
N HIS A 432 -0.05 4.30 12.88
CA HIS A 432 0.66 4.57 11.62
C HIS A 432 1.83 5.57 11.76
N GLU A 433 1.82 6.43 12.79
CA GLU A 433 2.92 7.37 13.07
C GLU A 433 4.08 6.77 13.87
N SER A 434 3.96 5.54 14.40
CA SER A 434 5.00 4.96 15.28
C SER A 434 5.27 3.47 15.13
N PHE A 435 4.45 2.70 14.41
CA PHE A 435 4.57 1.23 14.39
C PHE A 435 5.84 0.72 13.71
N VAL A 436 6.10 1.14 12.46
CA VAL A 436 7.38 0.85 11.78
C VAL A 436 8.36 1.98 12.09
N PRO A 437 9.58 1.71 12.59
CA PRO A 437 10.57 2.74 12.83
C PRO A 437 11.08 3.33 11.50
N VAL A 438 11.44 4.62 11.55
CA VAL A 438 12.20 5.28 10.47
C VAL A 438 13.70 5.17 10.74
N ALA A 439 14.52 5.39 9.72
CA ALA A 439 15.98 5.36 9.85
C ALA A 439 16.48 6.49 10.76
N GLU A 440 17.35 6.14 11.71
CA GLU A 440 18.11 7.12 12.49
C GLU A 440 19.33 7.58 11.69
N ASN A 441 19.30 8.85 11.26
CA ASN A 441 20.29 9.44 10.36
C ASN A 441 21.13 10.55 11.03
N THR A 442 21.23 10.55 12.36
CA THR A 442 21.97 11.56 13.13
C THR A 442 23.44 11.60 12.73
N LEU A 443 23.97 12.81 12.46
CA LEU A 443 25.41 13.01 12.19
C LEU A 443 26.22 12.98 13.49
N PRO A 444 27.43 12.40 13.50
CA PRO A 444 28.37 12.57 14.61
C PRO A 444 28.80 14.04 14.79
N ASP A 445 28.97 14.49 16.03
CA ASP A 445 29.29 15.90 16.34
C ASP A 445 30.61 16.41 15.75
N LYS A 446 31.54 15.50 15.42
CA LYS A 446 32.89 15.85 14.94
C LYS A 446 33.08 15.54 13.45
N PRO A 447 33.81 16.38 12.69
CA PRO A 447 34.07 16.16 11.26
C PRO A 447 34.75 14.82 10.96
N GLU A 448 35.78 14.43 11.72
CA GLU A 448 36.51 13.19 11.52
C GLU A 448 35.66 11.95 11.81
N ALA A 449 34.79 12.03 12.83
CA ALA A 449 33.81 10.98 13.12
C ALA A 449 32.73 10.89 12.04
N THR A 450 32.27 12.03 11.52
CA THR A 450 31.34 12.09 10.38
C THR A 450 31.94 11.45 9.13
N ALA A 451 33.22 11.70 8.84
CA ALA A 451 33.90 11.11 7.69
C ALA A 451 34.02 9.58 7.80
N ALA A 452 34.43 9.06 8.97
CA ALA A 452 34.52 7.62 9.22
C ALA A 452 33.14 6.93 9.17
N TRP A 453 32.12 7.54 9.77
CA TRP A 453 30.73 7.08 9.73
C TRP A 453 30.19 7.06 8.28
N TRP A 454 30.47 8.11 7.51
CA TRP A 454 30.01 8.24 6.11
C TRP A 454 30.62 7.18 5.19
N GLN A 455 31.90 6.84 5.38
CA GLN A 455 32.56 5.77 4.62
C GLN A 455 31.84 4.43 4.75
N GLN A 456 31.25 4.13 5.91
CA GLN A 456 30.46 2.93 6.16
C GLN A 456 29.01 3.08 5.67
N LYS A 457 28.38 4.23 5.95
CA LYS A 457 26.95 4.46 5.66
C LYS A 457 26.62 4.64 4.18
N ARG A 458 27.46 5.35 3.41
CA ARG A 458 27.22 5.58 1.98
C ARG A 458 27.01 4.28 1.18
N PRO A 459 27.91 3.26 1.24
CA PRO A 459 27.68 2.00 0.53
C PRO A 459 26.52 1.20 1.13
N GLN A 460 26.29 1.26 2.45
CA GLN A 460 25.14 0.62 3.10
C GLN A 460 23.81 1.15 2.51
N TRP A 461 23.64 2.47 2.47
CA TRP A 461 22.44 3.11 1.96
C TRP A 461 22.23 2.87 0.46
N LEU A 462 23.27 3.00 -0.37
CA LEU A 462 23.14 2.72 -1.82
C LEU A 462 22.70 1.27 -2.07
N LYS A 463 23.23 0.31 -1.31
CA LYS A 463 22.82 -1.09 -1.35
C LYS A 463 21.36 -1.28 -0.89
N GLN A 464 20.97 -0.68 0.24
CA GLN A 464 19.58 -0.76 0.74
C GLN A 464 18.57 -0.11 -0.21
N LEU A 465 18.92 1.00 -0.86
CA LEU A 465 18.09 1.59 -1.91
C LEU A 465 17.86 0.59 -3.05
N GLN A 466 18.89 -0.12 -3.51
CA GLN A 466 18.75 -1.13 -4.56
C GLN A 466 17.95 -2.36 -4.09
N GLU A 467 18.20 -2.86 -2.88
CA GLU A 467 17.63 -4.13 -2.38
C GLU A 467 16.25 -4.02 -1.72
N GLN A 468 15.83 -2.82 -1.28
CA GLN A 468 14.59 -2.64 -0.49
C GLN A 468 13.65 -1.56 -1.05
N VAL A 469 14.19 -0.59 -1.80
CA VAL A 469 13.43 0.55 -2.34
C VAL A 469 13.18 0.39 -3.85
N PHE A 470 14.19 -0.08 -4.57
CA PHE A 470 14.20 -0.26 -6.03
C PHE A 470 14.36 -1.71 -6.47
N ALA A 471 14.09 -2.67 -5.58
CA ALA A 471 14.06 -4.12 -5.88
C ALA A 471 13.03 -4.48 -6.99
N GLY A 472 12.10 -3.58 -7.28
CA GLY A 472 11.18 -3.64 -8.41
C GLY A 472 11.81 -3.47 -9.80
N TRP A 473 13.04 -2.96 -9.92
CA TRP A 473 13.67 -2.71 -11.22
C TRP A 473 14.14 -3.99 -11.93
N PRO A 474 14.12 -4.04 -13.28
CA PRO A 474 14.72 -5.14 -14.04
C PRO A 474 16.22 -5.28 -13.77
N THR A 475 16.66 -6.46 -13.31
CA THR A 475 18.10 -6.78 -13.16
C THR A 475 18.80 -6.93 -14.51
N GLN A 476 18.06 -7.32 -15.54
CA GLN A 476 18.47 -7.33 -16.94
C GLN A 476 17.47 -6.48 -17.73
N PRO A 477 17.79 -5.22 -18.05
CA PRO A 477 16.92 -4.40 -18.90
C PRO A 477 16.82 -5.01 -20.30
N GLY A 478 15.62 -5.03 -20.86
CA GLY A 478 15.42 -5.36 -22.27
C GLY A 478 16.05 -4.33 -23.22
N PRO A 479 15.96 -4.55 -24.54
CA PRO A 479 16.39 -3.54 -25.51
C PRO A 479 15.64 -2.21 -25.30
N LEU A 480 16.27 -1.10 -25.70
CA LEU A 480 15.64 0.22 -25.62
C LEU A 480 14.63 0.46 -26.73
N ASP A 481 14.76 -0.24 -27.86
CA ASP A 481 13.98 -0.03 -29.09
C ASP A 481 13.86 1.47 -29.45
N ALA A 482 14.94 2.23 -29.25
CA ALA A 482 14.94 3.67 -29.36
C ALA A 482 14.88 4.09 -30.84
N GLU A 483 13.84 4.83 -31.20
CA GLU A 483 13.52 5.15 -32.60
C GLU A 483 13.23 6.65 -32.74
N LEU A 484 13.84 7.32 -33.71
CA LEU A 484 13.51 8.70 -34.07
C LEU A 484 12.21 8.73 -34.87
N VAL A 485 11.12 9.10 -34.21
CA VAL A 485 9.74 9.04 -34.75
C VAL A 485 9.22 10.38 -35.26
N ALA A 486 9.90 11.49 -34.96
CA ALA A 486 9.67 12.78 -35.59
C ALA A 486 10.90 13.71 -35.49
N ASP A 487 11.06 14.57 -36.49
CA ASP A 487 12.10 15.59 -36.57
C ASP A 487 11.52 16.83 -37.27
N VAL A 488 11.22 17.88 -36.50
CA VAL A 488 10.52 19.09 -37.01
C VAL A 488 11.39 20.32 -36.79
N ARG A 489 11.57 21.11 -37.85
CA ARG A 489 12.31 22.37 -37.84
C ARG A 489 11.34 23.55 -37.95
N HIS A 490 11.50 24.54 -37.07
CA HIS A 490 10.72 25.79 -37.07
C HIS A 490 11.50 26.90 -36.36
N ASP A 491 11.46 28.14 -36.89
CA ASP A 491 12.10 29.34 -36.32
C ASP A 491 13.57 29.14 -35.84
N GLY A 492 14.38 28.41 -36.62
CA GLY A 492 15.77 28.10 -36.31
C GLY A 492 15.99 26.98 -35.28
N LEU A 493 14.92 26.42 -34.70
CA LEU A 493 14.95 25.30 -33.76
C LEU A 493 14.58 23.98 -34.43
N ARG A 494 15.12 22.88 -33.91
CA ARG A 494 14.83 21.50 -34.33
C ARG A 494 14.36 20.69 -33.12
N LEU A 495 13.11 20.24 -33.13
CA LEU A 495 12.56 19.34 -32.13
C LEU A 495 12.53 17.91 -32.68
N ARG A 496 13.28 17.03 -32.04
CA ARG A 496 13.24 15.59 -32.26
C ARG A 496 12.38 14.91 -31.20
N ALA A 497 11.61 13.90 -31.60
CA ALA A 497 10.98 12.97 -30.68
C ALA A 497 11.53 11.57 -30.92
N MET A 498 11.93 10.91 -29.82
CA MET A 498 12.35 9.51 -29.83
C MET A 498 11.41 8.69 -28.96
N ASP A 499 10.79 7.66 -29.53
CA ASP A 499 10.07 6.68 -28.72
C ASP A 499 11.05 5.59 -28.26
N PHE A 500 10.93 5.17 -27.01
CA PHE A 500 11.79 4.16 -26.38
C PHE A 500 11.02 3.30 -25.37
N THR A 501 11.58 2.14 -25.06
CA THR A 501 11.03 1.10 -24.19
C THR A 501 11.83 1.05 -22.87
N PRO A 502 11.33 1.66 -21.77
CA PRO A 502 11.95 1.50 -20.45
C PRO A 502 11.97 0.04 -20.00
N GLU A 503 10.85 -0.66 -20.23
CA GLU A 503 10.63 -2.08 -19.95
C GLU A 503 9.38 -2.58 -20.73
N PRO A 504 9.15 -3.90 -20.85
CA PRO A 504 8.03 -4.43 -21.63
C PRO A 504 6.67 -3.82 -21.29
N ALA A 505 5.88 -3.57 -22.33
CA ALA A 505 4.58 -2.88 -22.31
C ALA A 505 4.61 -1.37 -21.99
N ILE A 506 5.73 -0.79 -21.57
CA ILE A 506 5.86 0.67 -21.38
C ILE A 506 6.56 1.27 -22.62
N ARG A 507 5.91 2.25 -23.28
CA ARG A 507 6.49 2.98 -24.43
C ARG A 507 6.38 4.48 -24.18
N LEU A 508 7.52 5.13 -23.94
CA LEU A 508 7.62 6.55 -23.62
C LEU A 508 8.28 7.34 -24.76
N ARG A 509 8.15 8.66 -24.71
CA ARG A 509 8.72 9.60 -25.66
C ARG A 509 9.71 10.54 -24.97
N LEU A 510 10.94 10.54 -25.46
CA LEU A 510 11.96 11.54 -25.15
C LEU A 510 11.88 12.66 -26.20
N PHE A 511 11.91 13.91 -25.76
CA PHE A 511 11.98 15.08 -26.62
C PHE A 511 13.38 15.69 -26.55
N VAL A 512 13.93 16.14 -27.68
CA VAL A 512 15.23 16.82 -27.75
C VAL A 512 15.14 18.02 -28.69
N LEU A 513 15.24 19.22 -28.12
CA LEU A 513 15.25 20.51 -28.81
C LEU A 513 16.69 21.01 -28.96
N THR A 514 17.12 21.23 -30.20
CA THR A 514 18.43 21.81 -30.55
C THR A 514 18.25 23.01 -31.47
N ALA A 515 19.35 23.73 -31.75
CA ALA A 515 19.41 24.56 -32.95
C ALA A 515 19.20 23.66 -34.20
N ALA A 516 18.59 24.21 -35.25
CA ALA A 516 18.36 23.49 -36.50
C ALA A 516 19.64 23.36 -37.35
N GLU A 517 20.59 24.26 -37.14
CA GLU A 517 21.89 24.34 -37.80
C GLU A 517 22.97 24.70 -36.77
N GLY A 518 24.23 24.43 -37.10
CA GLY A 518 25.38 24.67 -36.22
C GLY A 518 26.01 23.39 -35.64
N PRO A 519 27.01 23.53 -34.74
CA PRO A 519 27.70 22.41 -34.15
C PRO A 519 26.83 21.65 -33.13
N PRO A 520 27.17 20.38 -32.80
CA PRO A 520 26.53 19.65 -31.72
C PRO A 520 26.55 20.41 -30.37
N PRO A 521 25.53 20.21 -29.51
CA PRO A 521 25.47 20.85 -28.20
C PRO A 521 26.65 20.45 -27.32
N GLN A 522 27.13 21.41 -26.52
CA GLN A 522 28.15 21.18 -25.49
C GLN A 522 27.52 20.75 -24.16
N GLU A 523 26.26 21.11 -23.94
CA GLU A 523 25.46 20.70 -22.78
C GLU A 523 24.05 20.29 -23.20
N VAL A 524 23.53 19.24 -22.57
CA VAL A 524 22.11 18.86 -22.61
C VAL A 524 21.54 19.01 -21.21
N ILE A 525 20.48 19.80 -21.08
CA ILE A 525 19.66 19.88 -19.87
C ILE A 525 18.43 19.00 -20.10
N LEU A 526 18.37 17.84 -19.42
CA LEU A 526 17.23 16.93 -19.47
C LEU A 526 16.26 17.23 -18.32
N SER A 527 15.07 17.69 -18.69
CA SER A 527 13.97 18.00 -17.79
C SER A 527 13.14 16.75 -17.50
N VAL A 528 13.08 16.33 -16.24
CA VAL A 528 12.09 15.37 -15.76
C VAL A 528 10.81 16.13 -15.47
N LEU A 529 9.68 15.70 -16.05
CA LEU A 529 8.43 16.44 -16.00
C LEU A 529 7.41 15.81 -15.03
N ASP A 530 6.82 16.64 -14.17
CA ASP A 530 5.52 16.38 -13.54
C ASP A 530 4.38 16.78 -14.51
N GLU A 531 3.12 16.61 -14.11
CA GLU A 531 1.97 16.96 -14.98
C GLU A 531 1.95 18.46 -15.33
N ALA A 532 2.27 19.32 -14.35
CA ALA A 532 2.36 20.75 -14.57
C ALA A 532 3.54 21.12 -15.50
N GLY A 533 4.67 20.44 -15.34
CA GLY A 533 5.86 20.54 -16.19
C GLY A 533 5.62 20.06 -17.61
N TRP A 534 4.81 19.02 -17.81
CA TRP A 534 4.35 18.59 -19.13
C TRP A 534 3.55 19.69 -19.84
N HIS A 535 2.62 20.33 -19.14
CA HIS A 535 1.88 21.47 -19.69
C HIS A 535 2.78 22.67 -19.98
N ARG A 536 3.73 23.01 -19.08
CA ARG A 536 4.72 24.07 -19.32
C ARG A 536 5.64 23.76 -20.50
N TRP A 537 6.10 22.52 -20.66
CA TRP A 537 6.92 22.07 -21.79
C TRP A 537 6.18 22.16 -23.13
N CYS A 538 4.89 21.82 -23.16
CA CYS A 538 4.08 22.01 -24.36
C CYS A 538 3.93 23.52 -24.67
N ALA A 539 3.56 24.32 -23.66
CA ALA A 539 3.38 25.77 -23.81
C ALA A 539 4.67 26.52 -24.18
N SER A 540 5.85 26.03 -23.79
CA SER A 540 7.14 26.63 -24.13
C SER A 540 7.61 26.38 -25.57
N LEU A 541 6.85 25.61 -26.36
CA LEU A 541 7.16 25.25 -27.74
C LEU A 541 6.18 25.87 -28.74
N GLY A 542 4.88 25.55 -28.64
CA GLY A 542 3.85 26.09 -29.54
C GLY A 542 3.20 25.09 -30.51
N PRO A 543 2.06 25.49 -31.12
CA PRO A 543 1.22 24.62 -31.93
C PRO A 543 1.93 24.02 -33.16
N GLU A 544 3.01 24.65 -33.62
CA GLU A 544 3.87 24.18 -34.71
C GLU A 544 4.51 22.81 -34.40
N TYR A 545 4.66 22.47 -33.11
CA TYR A 545 5.18 21.19 -32.63
C TYR A 545 4.09 20.23 -32.10
N ALA A 546 2.80 20.58 -32.20
CA ALA A 546 1.70 19.82 -31.59
C ALA A 546 1.67 18.32 -31.99
N ALA A 547 1.96 18.01 -33.26
CA ALA A 547 2.02 16.64 -33.77
C ALA A 547 3.16 15.83 -33.14
N VAL A 548 4.34 16.45 -32.96
CA VAL A 548 5.52 15.82 -32.32
C VAL A 548 5.22 15.51 -30.85
N LEU A 549 4.60 16.48 -30.16
CA LEU A 549 4.17 16.40 -28.77
C LEU A 549 2.97 15.47 -28.53
N GLN A 550 2.28 15.03 -29.59
CA GLN A 550 1.03 14.25 -29.53
C GLN A 550 -0.07 14.92 -28.70
N VAL A 551 -0.14 16.26 -28.74
CA VAL A 551 -1.17 17.06 -28.06
C VAL A 551 -2.12 17.70 -29.08
N ARG A 552 -3.36 18.02 -28.66
CA ARG A 552 -4.32 18.72 -29.53
C ARG A 552 -3.80 20.14 -29.83
N PRO A 553 -3.83 20.66 -31.08
CA PRO A 553 -3.26 21.96 -31.43
C PRO A 553 -3.84 23.20 -30.71
N LYS A 554 -4.92 23.06 -29.94
CA LYS A 554 -5.61 24.15 -29.23
C LYS A 554 -4.96 24.55 -27.90
N PHE A 555 -3.65 24.31 -27.71
CA PHE A 555 -2.93 24.84 -26.54
C PHE A 555 -2.31 26.21 -26.87
N ARG A 556 -2.24 27.08 -25.86
CA ARG A 556 -1.65 28.42 -26.00
C ARG A 556 -0.15 28.36 -25.77
N ARG A 557 0.65 28.93 -26.68
CA ARG A 557 2.10 29.14 -26.46
C ARG A 557 2.32 30.23 -25.42
N ASP A 558 3.33 30.05 -24.58
CA ASP A 558 3.93 31.13 -23.79
C ASP A 558 5.05 31.75 -24.64
N ASP A 559 4.75 32.87 -25.31
CA ASP A 559 5.70 33.53 -26.22
C ASP A 559 6.95 34.05 -25.49
N LYS A 560 6.84 34.42 -24.21
CA LYS A 560 7.98 34.89 -23.42
C LYS A 560 8.93 33.72 -23.14
N LEU A 561 8.40 32.59 -22.67
CA LEU A 561 9.18 31.40 -22.40
C LEU A 561 9.74 30.78 -23.70
N TYR A 562 8.98 30.80 -24.79
CA TYR A 562 9.45 30.38 -26.12
C TYR A 562 10.67 31.19 -26.58
N GLN A 563 10.57 32.53 -26.60
CA GLN A 563 11.67 33.37 -27.06
C GLN A 563 12.89 33.30 -26.14
N GLN A 564 12.70 33.16 -24.83
CA GLN A 564 13.79 32.91 -23.87
C GLN A 564 14.51 31.59 -24.17
N ASN A 565 13.76 30.49 -24.29
CA ASN A 565 14.33 29.17 -24.56
C ASN A 565 15.04 29.12 -25.92
N ARG A 566 14.42 29.73 -26.93
CA ARG A 566 14.98 29.87 -28.28
C ARG A 566 16.31 30.61 -28.26
N ALA A 567 16.39 31.75 -27.57
CA ALA A 567 17.63 32.51 -27.45
C ALA A 567 18.76 31.68 -26.81
N VAL A 568 18.46 30.94 -25.73
CA VAL A 568 19.45 30.06 -25.07
C VAL A 568 19.95 28.97 -26.01
N VAL A 569 19.04 28.24 -26.67
CA VAL A 569 19.41 27.13 -27.57
C VAL A 569 20.26 27.61 -28.77
N LEU A 570 19.91 28.77 -29.35
CA LEU A 570 20.63 29.33 -30.50
C LEU A 570 21.99 29.95 -30.12
N GLN A 571 22.13 30.53 -28.93
CA GLN A 571 23.32 31.30 -28.54
C GLN A 571 24.33 30.53 -27.68
N GLN A 572 23.87 29.57 -26.86
CA GLN A 572 24.69 29.00 -25.77
C GLN A 572 25.20 27.58 -26.03
N LYS A 573 24.94 27.00 -27.22
CA LYS A 573 25.24 25.58 -27.56
C LYS A 573 24.64 24.58 -26.55
N VAL A 574 23.49 24.94 -25.98
CA VAL A 574 22.70 24.10 -25.07
C VAL A 574 21.58 23.43 -25.85
N ALA A 575 21.34 22.15 -25.59
CA ALA A 575 20.14 21.45 -26.00
C ALA A 575 19.21 21.25 -24.79
N PHE A 576 17.90 21.42 -25.00
CA PHE A 576 16.90 21.07 -24.00
C PHE A 576 16.28 19.73 -24.35
N ALA A 577 16.42 18.76 -23.44
CA ALA A 577 15.72 17.50 -23.54
C ALA A 577 14.60 17.44 -22.48
N ALA A 578 13.58 16.63 -22.72
CA ALA A 578 12.50 16.43 -21.77
C ALA A 578 11.92 15.02 -21.80
N ILE A 579 11.59 14.50 -20.63
CA ILE A 579 10.88 13.23 -20.45
C ILE A 579 9.67 13.43 -19.53
N ALA A 580 8.49 13.01 -20.01
CA ALA A 580 7.34 12.73 -19.17
C ALA A 580 7.37 11.25 -18.78
N PRO A 581 7.65 10.88 -17.52
CA PRO A 581 7.64 9.49 -17.07
C PRO A 581 6.24 8.86 -17.16
N ARG A 582 6.12 7.53 -16.94
CA ARG A 582 4.85 6.84 -17.07
C ARG A 582 3.73 7.46 -16.22
N GLY A 583 2.55 7.60 -16.81
CA GLY A 583 1.39 8.20 -16.15
C GLY A 583 1.46 9.72 -16.01
N ILE A 584 2.27 10.39 -16.84
CA ILE A 584 2.31 11.84 -17.03
C ILE A 584 2.05 12.12 -18.52
N GLY A 585 1.33 13.21 -18.81
CA GLY A 585 1.07 13.67 -20.18
C GLY A 585 0.38 12.61 -21.05
N VAL A 586 0.96 12.32 -22.22
CA VAL A 586 0.38 11.41 -23.22
C VAL A 586 0.29 9.94 -22.78
N THR A 587 0.79 9.60 -21.59
CA THR A 587 0.69 8.27 -20.97
C THR A 587 -0.18 8.22 -19.71
N ARG A 588 -0.89 9.32 -19.40
CA ARG A 588 -1.86 9.40 -18.30
C ARG A 588 -2.95 8.32 -18.45
N TRP A 589 -3.25 7.60 -17.37
CA TRP A 589 -4.21 6.49 -17.34
C TRP A 589 -5.57 6.83 -16.70
N ALA A 590 -5.67 7.96 -16.01
CA ALA A 590 -6.88 8.48 -15.40
C ALA A 590 -6.66 9.92 -14.94
N GLU A 591 -7.74 10.66 -14.67
CA GLU A 591 -7.71 11.95 -13.98
C GLU A 591 -6.94 11.87 -12.65
N ALA A 592 -6.10 12.88 -12.37
CA ALA A 592 -5.24 12.89 -11.19
C ALA A 592 -6.05 12.90 -9.88
N GLY A 593 -5.71 12.02 -8.94
CA GLY A 593 -6.39 11.91 -7.66
C GLY A 593 -7.74 11.19 -7.69
N SER A 594 -8.27 10.85 -8.87
CA SER A 594 -9.49 10.04 -9.05
C SER A 594 -9.39 8.67 -8.35
N VAL A 595 -10.53 7.98 -8.21
CA VAL A 595 -10.56 6.62 -7.67
C VAL A 595 -9.72 5.68 -8.54
N THR A 596 -9.83 5.76 -9.87
CA THR A 596 -9.06 4.94 -10.80
C THR A 596 -7.55 5.18 -10.67
N ASP A 597 -7.11 6.43 -10.60
CA ASP A 597 -5.70 6.79 -10.37
C ASP A 597 -5.19 6.26 -9.01
N THR A 598 -6.03 6.36 -7.98
CA THR A 598 -5.73 5.82 -6.64
C THR A 598 -5.54 4.31 -6.67
N GLN A 599 -6.46 3.56 -7.30
CA GLN A 599 -6.35 2.09 -7.35
C GLN A 599 -5.18 1.62 -8.22
N ILE A 600 -4.85 2.33 -9.30
CA ILE A 600 -3.66 2.06 -10.11
C ILE A 600 -2.38 2.28 -9.27
N ARG A 601 -2.26 3.40 -8.55
CA ARG A 601 -1.10 3.66 -7.65
C ARG A 601 -0.95 2.61 -6.56
N ARG A 602 -2.05 2.12 -5.96
CA ARG A 602 -2.03 1.08 -4.91
C ARG A 602 -1.48 -0.26 -5.41
N ARG A 603 -1.78 -0.66 -6.66
CA ARG A 603 -1.31 -1.92 -7.25
C ARG A 603 0.21 -2.05 -7.33
N PHE A 604 0.93 -0.94 -7.51
CA PHE A 604 2.40 -0.97 -7.53
C PHE A 604 3.00 -1.58 -6.26
N ALA A 605 2.46 -1.24 -5.07
CA ALA A 605 2.99 -1.73 -3.79
C ALA A 605 2.90 -3.26 -3.65
N LEU A 606 1.86 -3.88 -4.23
CA LEU A 606 1.71 -5.33 -4.27
C LEU A 606 2.66 -6.01 -5.28
N LEU A 607 3.30 -5.24 -6.17
CA LEU A 607 4.33 -5.71 -7.10
C LEU A 607 5.77 -5.46 -6.59
N GLY A 608 5.91 -4.94 -5.36
CA GLY A 608 7.21 -4.61 -4.75
C GLY A 608 7.86 -3.34 -5.30
N GLN A 609 7.03 -2.34 -5.59
CA GLN A 609 7.45 -1.09 -6.22
C GLN A 609 6.48 0.05 -5.88
N THR A 610 6.83 1.27 -6.26
CA THR A 610 5.87 2.39 -6.33
C THR A 610 5.84 2.94 -7.75
N VAL A 611 4.83 3.74 -8.07
CA VAL A 611 4.78 4.44 -9.36
C VAL A 611 6.02 5.32 -9.53
N ASP A 612 6.41 6.08 -8.50
CA ASP A 612 7.54 7.00 -8.58
C ASP A 612 8.87 6.26 -8.67
N GLY A 613 9.01 5.11 -7.99
CA GLY A 613 10.18 4.25 -8.13
C GLY A 613 10.37 3.74 -9.56
N GLN A 614 9.27 3.45 -10.27
CA GLN A 614 9.32 3.09 -11.68
C GLN A 614 9.46 4.31 -12.62
N ARG A 615 9.06 5.51 -12.20
CA ARG A 615 9.36 6.76 -12.92
C ARG A 615 10.84 7.15 -12.83
N VAL A 616 11.53 6.84 -11.72
CA VAL A 616 13.00 6.93 -11.66
C VAL A 616 13.63 6.02 -12.73
N TRP A 617 13.15 4.77 -12.87
CA TRP A 617 13.59 3.87 -13.93
C TRP A 617 13.33 4.43 -15.34
N ASP A 618 12.17 5.05 -15.57
CA ASP A 618 11.86 5.72 -16.84
C ASP A 618 12.88 6.81 -17.19
N VAL A 619 13.29 7.64 -16.21
CA VAL A 619 14.33 8.67 -16.40
C VAL A 619 15.69 8.05 -16.71
N ARG A 620 16.07 6.98 -16.01
CA ARG A 620 17.32 6.23 -16.29
C ARG A 620 17.34 5.67 -17.71
N ARG A 621 16.21 5.16 -18.19
CA ARG A 621 16.07 4.64 -19.56
C ARG A 621 15.99 5.75 -20.62
N ALA A 622 15.41 6.90 -20.28
CA ALA A 622 15.42 8.09 -21.13
C ALA A 622 16.84 8.65 -21.32
N LEU A 623 17.67 8.62 -20.28
CA LEU A 623 19.08 8.99 -20.33
C LEU A 623 19.87 8.10 -21.30
N ALA A 624 19.64 6.78 -21.26
CA ALA A 624 20.26 5.86 -22.20
C ALA A 624 19.77 6.06 -23.66
N ALA A 625 18.49 6.38 -23.85
CA ALA A 625 17.95 6.76 -25.16
C ALA A 625 18.57 8.07 -25.69
N LEU A 626 18.73 9.09 -24.82
CA LEU A 626 19.38 10.36 -25.15
C LEU A 626 20.84 10.17 -25.60
N GLN A 627 21.58 9.27 -24.95
CA GLN A 627 22.97 8.95 -25.29
C GLN A 627 23.13 8.17 -26.62
N SER A 628 22.05 7.59 -27.14
CA SER A 628 22.09 6.94 -28.45
C SER A 628 22.22 7.97 -29.59
N LEU A 629 21.71 9.19 -29.41
CA LEU A 629 21.91 10.32 -30.33
C LEU A 629 23.38 10.75 -30.37
N GLU A 630 23.99 10.68 -31.56
CA GLU A 630 25.41 10.96 -31.75
C GLU A 630 25.82 12.39 -31.36
N ASP A 631 24.96 13.37 -31.66
CA ASP A 631 25.19 14.78 -31.36
C ASP A 631 24.98 15.13 -29.88
N CYS A 632 24.24 14.31 -29.12
CA CYS A 632 24.07 14.48 -27.68
C CYS A 632 25.07 13.65 -26.84
N ARG A 633 25.62 12.55 -27.39
CA ARG A 633 26.43 11.56 -26.64
C ARG A 633 27.65 12.13 -25.90
N LYS A 634 28.25 13.20 -26.42
CA LYS A 634 29.45 13.84 -25.84
C LYS A 634 29.15 15.10 -25.03
N ALA A 635 27.89 15.53 -24.96
CA ALA A 635 27.50 16.74 -24.23
C ALA A 635 27.57 16.52 -22.71
N ARG A 636 27.91 17.57 -21.96
CA ARG A 636 27.75 17.62 -20.51
C ARG A 636 26.27 17.47 -20.17
N LEU A 637 25.93 16.63 -19.20
CA LEU A 637 24.54 16.26 -18.93
C LEU A 637 24.08 16.80 -17.58
N THR A 638 23.12 17.72 -17.61
CA THR A 638 22.46 18.24 -16.42
C THR A 638 21.05 17.65 -16.34
N LEU A 639 20.69 17.05 -15.20
CA LEU A 639 19.29 16.72 -14.90
C LEU A 639 18.62 17.90 -14.20
N GLN A 640 17.40 18.23 -14.61
CA GLN A 640 16.56 19.15 -13.85
C GLN A 640 15.15 18.61 -13.61
N GLY A 641 14.48 19.13 -12.59
CA GLY A 641 13.10 18.80 -12.28
C GLY A 641 12.52 19.75 -11.24
N GLU A 642 11.20 19.77 -11.14
CA GLU A 642 10.45 20.64 -10.22
C GLU A 642 9.54 19.80 -9.30
N ARG A 643 9.44 20.17 -8.01
CA ARG A 643 8.68 19.43 -6.98
C ARG A 643 9.02 17.94 -7.01
N THR A 644 8.01 17.07 -7.15
CA THR A 644 8.14 15.62 -7.22
C THR A 644 9.12 15.16 -8.30
N ALA A 645 9.16 15.84 -9.45
CA ALA A 645 10.08 15.52 -10.53
C ALA A 645 11.54 15.89 -10.21
N ALA A 646 11.78 16.87 -9.32
CA ALA A 646 13.12 17.13 -8.78
C ALA A 646 13.61 15.92 -7.97
N GLY A 647 12.72 15.30 -7.18
CA GLY A 647 13.02 14.06 -6.45
C GLY A 647 13.28 12.87 -7.38
N LEU A 648 12.53 12.75 -8.48
CA LEU A 648 12.79 11.73 -9.51
C LEU A 648 14.17 11.92 -10.17
N ALA A 649 14.54 13.16 -10.51
CA ALA A 649 15.84 13.51 -11.08
C ALA A 649 17.00 13.22 -10.11
N LEU A 650 16.86 13.61 -8.84
CA LEU A 650 17.80 13.29 -7.75
C LEU A 650 18.10 11.78 -7.69
N TYR A 651 17.05 10.95 -7.63
CA TYR A 651 17.22 9.51 -7.49
C TYR A 651 17.67 8.81 -8.77
N ALA A 652 17.36 9.34 -9.96
CA ALA A 652 17.94 8.83 -11.21
C ALA A 652 19.45 9.06 -11.24
N ALA A 653 19.92 10.25 -10.88
CA ALA A 653 21.35 10.59 -10.89
C ALA A 653 22.21 9.70 -9.97
N LEU A 654 21.65 9.20 -8.86
CA LEU A 654 22.35 8.28 -7.94
C LEU A 654 22.88 7.03 -8.66
N PHE A 655 22.15 6.56 -9.69
CA PHE A 655 22.45 5.34 -10.42
C PHE A 655 22.95 5.58 -11.85
N GLU A 656 23.08 6.84 -12.27
CA GLU A 656 23.51 7.24 -13.61
C GLU A 656 24.78 8.09 -13.55
N PRO A 657 25.98 7.48 -13.70
CA PRO A 657 27.27 8.18 -13.60
C PRO A 657 27.49 9.28 -14.63
N ALA A 658 26.79 9.23 -15.77
CA ALA A 658 26.91 10.24 -16.83
C ALA A 658 26.29 11.60 -16.47
N VAL A 659 25.38 11.65 -15.48
CA VAL A 659 24.77 12.89 -15.01
C VAL A 659 25.83 13.72 -14.29
N SER A 660 26.21 14.83 -14.90
CA SER A 660 27.33 15.69 -14.50
C SER A 660 26.94 16.68 -13.40
N SER A 661 25.70 17.20 -13.44
CA SER A 661 25.16 18.13 -12.45
C SER A 661 23.64 18.04 -12.35
N LEU A 662 23.07 18.60 -11.28
CA LEU A 662 21.63 18.67 -11.07
C LEU A 662 21.16 20.10 -10.80
N ASP A 663 19.97 20.42 -11.27
CA ASP A 663 19.27 21.68 -11.03
C ASP A 663 17.84 21.39 -10.54
N LEU A 664 17.61 21.54 -9.23
CA LEU A 664 16.45 20.99 -8.53
C LEU A 664 15.57 22.12 -7.97
N TRP A 665 14.34 22.22 -8.47
CA TRP A 665 13.40 23.30 -8.12
C TRP A 665 12.35 22.82 -7.13
N TYR A 666 12.22 23.50 -5.99
CA TYR A 666 11.21 23.20 -4.97
C TYR A 666 11.16 21.72 -4.55
N LEU A 667 12.35 21.09 -4.45
CA LEU A 667 12.50 19.69 -4.04
C LEU A 667 11.79 19.47 -2.69
N PRO A 668 10.84 18.54 -2.57
CA PRO A 668 10.18 18.29 -1.28
C PRO A 668 11.20 17.79 -0.24
N PRO A 669 11.10 18.22 1.02
CA PRO A 669 12.11 17.96 2.04
C PRO A 669 12.07 16.54 2.62
N SER A 670 11.00 15.76 2.35
CA SER A 670 10.82 14.42 2.91
C SER A 670 10.00 13.51 2.00
N HIS A 671 10.30 12.21 2.00
CA HIS A 671 9.46 11.14 1.44
C HIS A 671 8.16 10.91 2.22
N ARG A 672 7.88 11.70 3.27
CA ARG A 672 6.53 11.85 3.82
C ARG A 672 5.60 12.62 2.86
N GLU A 673 6.15 13.48 2.03
CA GLU A 673 5.43 14.26 1.03
C GLU A 673 5.47 13.53 -0.32
N GLU A 674 6.45 13.82 -1.18
CA GLU A 674 6.70 13.15 -2.47
C GLU A 674 8.20 13.30 -2.85
N PRO A 675 8.76 12.51 -3.79
CA PRO A 675 8.21 11.30 -4.39
C PRO A 675 8.13 10.15 -3.38
N ILE A 676 7.21 9.21 -3.62
CA ILE A 676 6.98 8.08 -2.72
C ILE A 676 7.67 6.84 -3.26
N PHE A 677 8.72 6.37 -2.59
CA PHE A 677 9.42 5.12 -2.90
C PHE A 677 9.19 4.08 -1.80
N LEU A 678 9.18 2.79 -2.13
CA LEU A 678 8.88 1.73 -1.17
C LEU A 678 9.94 1.69 -0.06
N ASN A 679 9.56 1.56 1.22
CA ASN A 679 10.49 1.43 2.36
C ASN A 679 11.52 2.56 2.56
N VAL A 680 11.57 3.62 1.74
CA VAL A 680 12.72 4.56 1.74
C VAL A 680 13.00 5.21 3.09
N LEU A 681 11.96 5.57 3.86
CA LEU A 681 12.11 6.15 5.21
C LEU A 681 12.67 5.17 6.24
N ARG A 682 12.75 3.86 5.94
CA ARG A 682 13.48 2.84 6.72
C ARG A 682 14.98 2.80 6.38
N VAL A 683 15.41 3.54 5.35
CA VAL A 683 16.80 3.63 4.87
C VAL A 683 17.37 5.04 5.10
N LEU A 684 16.71 6.07 4.58
CA LEU A 684 17.12 7.47 4.62
C LEU A 684 15.97 8.44 4.23
N ASP A 685 16.19 9.75 4.29
CA ASP A 685 15.26 10.75 3.74
C ASP A 685 15.95 11.68 2.72
N VAL A 686 15.19 12.56 2.04
CA VAL A 686 15.67 13.40 0.92
C VAL A 686 16.98 14.17 1.22
N PRO A 687 17.21 14.77 2.40
CA PRO A 687 18.47 15.46 2.72
C PRO A 687 19.70 14.53 2.70
N GLN A 688 19.53 13.26 3.07
CA GLN A 688 20.58 12.24 2.98
C GLN A 688 20.81 11.80 1.53
N ALA A 689 19.75 11.68 0.74
CA ALA A 689 19.84 11.34 -0.69
C ALA A 689 20.63 12.38 -1.49
N LEU A 690 20.50 13.68 -1.17
CA LEU A 690 21.34 14.74 -1.75
C LEU A 690 22.83 14.51 -1.48
N ALA A 691 23.22 14.18 -0.24
CA ALA A 691 24.62 13.95 0.10
C ALA A 691 25.25 12.74 -0.60
N LEU A 692 24.46 11.71 -0.95
CA LEU A 692 24.95 10.55 -1.70
C LEU A 692 25.52 10.91 -3.08
N LEU A 693 25.07 12.01 -3.70
CA LEU A 693 25.55 12.50 -4.99
C LEU A 693 26.90 13.24 -4.95
N ALA A 694 27.41 13.62 -3.77
CA ALA A 694 28.69 14.30 -3.68
C ALA A 694 29.83 13.49 -4.35
N PRO A 695 30.76 14.14 -5.07
CA PRO A 695 30.97 15.60 -5.16
C PRO A 695 30.25 16.29 -6.34
N ARG A 696 29.24 15.68 -6.98
CA ARG A 696 28.59 16.25 -8.18
C ARG A 696 27.88 17.57 -7.84
N PRO A 697 28.03 18.65 -8.65
CA PRO A 697 27.36 19.91 -8.41
C PRO A 697 25.82 19.80 -8.44
N ILE A 698 25.17 20.37 -7.43
CA ILE A 698 23.71 20.50 -7.30
C ILE A 698 23.39 21.96 -7.03
N VAL A 699 22.49 22.54 -7.83
CA VAL A 699 21.78 23.78 -7.49
C VAL A 699 20.40 23.40 -6.99
N LEU A 700 20.01 23.95 -5.84
CA LEU A 700 18.72 23.76 -5.20
C LEU A 700 18.01 25.11 -5.09
N HIS A 701 16.86 25.25 -5.75
CA HIS A 701 16.07 26.47 -5.74
C HIS A 701 14.88 26.34 -4.78
N LEU A 702 14.81 27.25 -3.83
CA LEU A 702 13.79 27.33 -2.78
C LEU A 702 12.72 28.37 -3.10
N ALA A 703 11.52 28.19 -2.55
CA ALA A 703 10.45 29.18 -2.72
C ALA A 703 10.70 30.43 -1.84
N GLN A 704 11.31 30.23 -0.68
CA GLN A 704 11.61 31.27 0.31
C GLN A 704 12.83 30.88 1.15
N ALA A 705 13.50 31.87 1.76
CA ALA A 705 14.72 31.65 2.53
C ALA A 705 14.53 30.71 3.73
N SER A 706 13.34 30.69 4.36
CA SER A 706 13.02 29.80 5.49
C SER A 706 13.08 28.32 5.13
N ASP A 707 12.89 27.95 3.86
CA ASP A 707 12.94 26.55 3.44
C ASP A 707 14.37 25.97 3.53
N GLN A 708 15.39 26.82 3.72
CA GLN A 708 16.78 26.39 3.91
C GLN A 708 16.94 25.48 5.15
N ASP A 709 16.05 25.64 6.14
CA ASP A 709 16.08 24.87 7.39
C ASP A 709 15.87 23.37 7.17
N HIS A 710 15.12 22.97 6.14
CA HIS A 710 14.95 21.56 5.77
C HIS A 710 16.27 20.89 5.33
N TRP A 711 17.24 21.67 4.87
CA TRP A 711 18.51 21.20 4.32
C TRP A 711 19.68 21.30 5.30
N ARG A 712 19.41 21.68 6.57
CA ARG A 712 20.40 21.77 7.65
C ARG A 712 21.29 20.53 7.74
N TRP A 713 20.70 19.32 7.65
CA TRP A 713 21.45 18.06 7.68
C TRP A 713 22.50 17.98 6.56
N THR A 714 22.09 18.24 5.31
CA THR A 714 22.98 18.16 4.14
C THR A 714 24.07 19.24 4.18
N LEU A 715 23.74 20.43 4.67
CA LEU A 715 24.68 21.55 4.81
C LEU A 715 25.70 21.30 5.94
N GLN A 716 25.27 20.72 7.06
CA GLN A 716 26.15 20.27 8.14
C GLN A 716 27.10 19.15 7.66
N TRP A 717 26.56 18.14 6.96
CA TRP A 717 27.35 17.08 6.34
C TRP A 717 28.38 17.64 5.34
N GLN A 718 27.95 18.56 4.46
CA GLN A 718 28.83 19.22 3.48
C GLN A 718 30.02 19.92 4.17
N LYS A 719 29.74 20.67 5.24
CA LYS A 719 30.75 21.36 6.04
C LYS A 719 31.71 20.39 6.72
N ALA A 720 31.20 19.33 7.34
CA ALA A 720 32.00 18.29 8.00
C ALA A 720 32.92 17.54 7.03
N MET A 721 32.48 17.35 5.78
CA MET A 721 33.23 16.64 4.74
C MET A 721 34.12 17.55 3.87
N GLY A 722 34.19 18.84 4.16
CA GLY A 722 34.97 19.82 3.38
C GLY A 722 34.53 19.93 1.91
N GLN A 723 33.26 19.63 1.60
CA GLN A 723 32.74 19.61 0.24
C GLN A 723 32.11 20.96 -0.15
N SER A 724 31.99 21.20 -1.46
CA SER A 724 31.25 22.35 -2.02
C SER A 724 30.47 21.90 -3.26
N PHE A 725 29.51 20.99 -3.04
CA PHE A 725 28.73 20.35 -4.09
C PHE A 725 27.30 20.93 -4.17
N LEU A 726 26.69 21.24 -3.03
CA LEU A 726 25.34 21.80 -2.93
C LEU A 726 25.40 23.33 -2.81
N ARG A 727 24.72 24.01 -3.75
CA ARG A 727 24.43 25.45 -3.71
C ARG A 727 22.93 25.66 -3.56
N VAL A 728 22.53 26.46 -2.59
CA VAL A 728 21.13 26.82 -2.32
C VAL A 728 20.88 28.23 -2.84
N LYS A 729 19.72 28.45 -3.47
CA LYS A 729 19.23 29.76 -3.96
C LYS A 729 17.77 29.95 -3.58
N VAL A 730 17.34 31.18 -3.33
CA VAL A 730 15.91 31.51 -3.27
C VAL A 730 15.47 32.05 -4.63
N VAL A 731 14.33 31.61 -5.15
CA VAL A 731 13.85 32.07 -6.46
C VAL A 731 13.44 33.54 -6.38
N GLY A 732 14.12 34.39 -7.15
CA GLY A 732 13.93 35.85 -7.15
C GLY A 732 15.16 36.64 -6.68
N GLU A 733 16.15 35.94 -6.11
CA GLU A 733 17.54 36.41 -5.91
C GLU A 733 18.41 36.15 -7.16
#